data_AF-A0A9W7LDT3-F1
#
_entry.id   AF-A0A9W7LDT3-F1
#
_cell.length_a   1.000
_cell.length_b   1.000
_cell.length_c   1.000
_cell.angle_alpha   90.00
_cell.angle_beta   90.00
_cell.angle_gamma   90.00
#
_symmetry.space_group_name_H-M   'P 1'
#
loop_
_entity.id
_entity.type
_entity.pdbx_description
1 polymer ?
#
loop_
_entity_poly.entity_id
_entity_poly.type
_entity_poly.pdbx_seq_one_letter_code
_entity_poly.pdbx_strand_id
1 'polypeptide(L)'
;MLPPSLTIIVFLLSYSSNAFHPLPSFSNSQQTRSKTPKFRCSKDSLPDEITIQDILRLHEAVKSSTPENNANIYDNDTDNDVLNDVSNSQDDSKLEDSDEEDLDEFGIPKKIRSSADIYPMGTLEQLLNLHGNVKDEMEERFGEEEEGGGGVQGGGEAQVGEAQVERTDGTGHGNEEGEITRGPMGFQVPGEEGKPSTAPPPNPDLYSLVRSIASNTPPSSPLMIATDVDGTLIPSSSTGPHPSAIKTLLKASAEGVKWVLATGKTRKGAIDSLVRGEGGLEREYLEGMDGVFLQGLVVWKDGEVIYERKLTAEIVEAAEGIVRGREGVEIVGYDGDEIICGKGQEGGRGARELNEKYKEPRIMPLEGEGLGGYGGTYHKLLLLAEEEKIDEIRDDVITAGRKFGFTVTQALPTMLEILPPYTGKCEGVKVLLKSHGLRSTDLAAAGDAQNDEDMLEFAGTSFCCEDATEGAKGRAGFVVGRTAGEGGVGEGVKRALPNVFKRVKFVTGNEGKVREVGRLMEDAGVLLEQAAIDLPELQGEDAKDIAMAKLLEAEKLLPDTALFIEDTSLGFDALSGLPGPYIKWFLKKVGHHGLKSMLDGFGDYGAEAKTIIAFTDGEGNRRIVEGSTRGTIVEPRNAEQSFGWDPVFQCEEGDVKGMTYSEMSVEQKNKVSHRGKAFREFVKMF
;
A
#
# COMPACT_ATOMS: atom_id res chain seq x y z
N MET A 1 -7.79 -26.20 17.38
CA MET A 1 -8.14 -24.79 17.64
C MET A 1 -9.23 -24.39 16.64
N LEU A 2 -10.14 -23.48 17.00
CA LEU A 2 -11.14 -22.96 16.07
C LEU A 2 -10.61 -21.73 15.31
N PRO A 3 -11.14 -21.41 14.11
CA PRO A 3 -10.81 -20.17 13.41
C PRO A 3 -11.20 -18.92 14.24
N PRO A 4 -10.46 -17.80 14.14
CA PRO A 4 -10.72 -16.59 14.93
C PRO A 4 -12.15 -16.07 14.83
N SER A 5 -12.79 -16.20 13.66
CA SER A 5 -14.18 -15.82 13.41
C SER A 5 -15.20 -16.61 14.24
N LEU A 6 -14.99 -17.91 14.46
CA LEU A 6 -15.87 -18.71 15.33
C LEU A 6 -15.62 -18.39 16.82
N THR A 7 -14.37 -18.11 17.21
CA THR A 7 -14.05 -17.74 18.60
C THR A 7 -14.85 -16.51 19.05
N ILE A 8 -15.02 -15.50 18.19
CA ILE A 8 -15.80 -14.30 18.48
C ILE A 8 -17.29 -14.64 18.69
N ILE A 9 -17.87 -15.48 17.82
CA ILE A 9 -19.28 -15.90 17.93
C ILE A 9 -19.53 -16.67 19.23
N VAL A 10 -18.64 -17.61 19.58
CA VAL A 10 -18.71 -18.36 20.85
C VAL A 10 -18.57 -17.42 22.06
N PHE A 11 -17.71 -16.40 21.99
CA PHE A 11 -17.52 -15.44 23.08
C PHE A 11 -18.76 -14.56 23.31
N LEU A 12 -19.45 -14.14 22.23
CA LEU A 12 -20.68 -13.36 22.30
C LEU A 12 -21.85 -14.18 22.89
N LEU A 13 -22.02 -15.44 22.46
CA LEU A 13 -23.03 -16.37 23.01
C LEU A 13 -22.76 -16.73 24.49
N SER A 14 -21.49 -16.70 24.91
CA SER A 14 -21.09 -16.90 26.32
C SER A 14 -21.45 -15.71 27.22
N TYR A 15 -21.58 -14.50 26.64
CA TYR A 15 -21.83 -13.26 27.38
C TYR A 15 -23.32 -12.99 27.63
N SER A 16 -24.21 -13.37 26.71
CA SER A 16 -25.67 -13.29 26.92
C SER A 16 -26.17 -14.23 28.02
N SER A 17 -25.46 -15.33 28.26
CA SER A 17 -25.90 -16.44 29.12
C SER A 17 -25.57 -16.32 30.61
N ASN A 18 -24.79 -15.31 31.03
CA ASN A 18 -24.20 -15.22 32.39
C ASN A 18 -24.69 -14.03 33.24
N ALA A 19 -25.81 -13.39 32.87
CA ALA A 19 -26.27 -12.14 33.48
C ALA A 19 -27.02 -12.25 34.82
N PHE A 20 -27.02 -13.41 35.51
CA PHE A 20 -27.74 -13.61 36.77
C PHE A 20 -26.96 -14.42 37.82
N HIS A 21 -26.28 -13.73 38.74
CA HIS A 21 -26.16 -14.10 40.17
C HIS A 21 -25.55 -12.94 40.98
N PRO A 22 -26.02 -12.65 42.21
CA PRO A 22 -25.48 -11.57 43.05
C PRO A 22 -24.29 -12.02 43.92
N LEU A 23 -23.31 -11.14 44.14
CA LEU A 23 -22.22 -11.32 45.11
C LEU A 23 -22.28 -10.28 46.24
N PRO A 24 -21.78 -10.60 47.45
CA PRO A 24 -22.13 -9.90 48.68
C PRO A 24 -21.28 -8.65 48.98
N SER A 25 -21.79 -7.83 49.90
CA SER A 25 -21.23 -6.54 50.32
C SER A 25 -20.10 -6.66 51.35
N PHE A 26 -19.07 -5.80 51.21
CA PHE A 26 -18.18 -5.39 52.29
C PHE A 26 -17.78 -3.90 52.14
N SER A 27 -17.23 -3.29 53.19
CA SER A 27 -17.39 -1.85 53.46
C SER A 27 -16.11 -1.09 53.83
N ASN A 28 -16.04 0.19 53.41
CA ASN A 28 -15.10 1.25 53.83
C ASN A 28 -13.61 1.03 53.43
N SER A 29 -12.76 2.05 53.29
CA SER A 29 -12.84 3.48 53.69
C SER A 29 -12.05 4.44 52.78
N GLN A 30 -12.53 5.70 52.63
CA GLN A 30 -11.78 6.93 52.26
C GLN A 30 -10.96 6.92 50.93
N GLN A 31 -11.40 7.59 49.86
CA GLN A 31 -11.07 9.00 49.50
C GLN A 31 -9.55 9.31 49.49
N THR A 32 -8.97 9.82 48.40
CA THR A 32 -9.29 11.13 47.77
C THR A 32 -9.50 11.09 46.24
N ARG A 33 -9.65 12.27 45.59
CA ARG A 33 -10.12 12.45 44.20
C ARG A 33 -9.02 12.95 43.24
N SER A 34 -9.01 12.44 42.00
CA SER A 34 -8.71 13.23 40.80
C SER A 34 -9.82 13.00 39.74
N LYS A 35 -9.80 13.71 38.61
CA LYS A 35 -10.94 13.75 37.66
C LYS A 35 -10.67 12.95 36.39
N THR A 36 -11.55 12.02 36.06
CA THR A 36 -11.72 11.47 34.69
C THR A 36 -12.97 12.04 34.03
N PRO A 37 -12.97 12.26 32.70
CA PRO A 37 -14.16 12.69 31.96
C PRO A 37 -15.17 11.54 31.83
N LYS A 38 -16.45 11.82 32.07
CA LYS A 38 -17.53 10.88 31.79
C LYS A 38 -18.05 11.08 30.37
N PHE A 39 -17.78 10.14 29.47
CA PHE A 39 -18.57 10.02 28.25
C PHE A 39 -19.99 9.57 28.61
N ARG A 40 -20.98 10.39 28.26
CA ARG A 40 -22.39 9.97 28.15
C ARG A 40 -22.63 9.63 26.69
N CYS A 41 -22.87 8.37 26.38
CA CYS A 41 -23.58 8.00 25.17
C CYS A 41 -25.08 8.25 25.40
N SER A 42 -25.78 8.80 24.40
CA SER A 42 -27.25 8.87 24.37
C SER A 42 -27.84 7.47 24.21
N LYS A 43 -29.04 7.22 24.74
CA LYS A 43 -29.57 5.85 24.87
C LYS A 43 -30.49 5.44 23.73
N ASP A 44 -30.52 6.23 22.66
CA ASP A 44 -31.68 6.37 21.76
C ASP A 44 -31.35 5.97 20.31
N SER A 45 -30.31 5.14 20.11
CA SER A 45 -29.85 4.70 18.79
C SER A 45 -29.17 3.31 18.79
N LEU A 46 -29.81 2.34 19.45
CA LEU A 46 -29.56 0.91 19.26
C LEU A 46 -30.92 0.23 19.01
N PRO A 47 -31.08 -0.63 18.00
CA PRO A 47 -32.31 -1.39 17.83
C PRO A 47 -32.43 -2.47 18.91
N ASP A 48 -33.63 -2.62 19.47
CA ASP A 48 -33.92 -3.70 20.40
C ASP A 48 -33.89 -5.08 19.68
N GLU A 49 -33.22 -6.04 20.31
CA GLU A 49 -33.16 -7.49 19.99
C GLU A 49 -32.97 -7.93 18.52
N ILE A 50 -31.76 -8.42 18.20
CA ILE A 50 -31.51 -9.17 16.95
C ILE A 50 -32.27 -10.51 17.01
N THR A 51 -33.24 -10.72 16.12
CA THR A 51 -34.05 -11.94 16.12
C THR A 51 -33.41 -13.08 15.31
N ILE A 52 -33.81 -14.32 15.58
CA ILE A 52 -33.41 -15.50 14.80
C ILE A 52 -33.81 -15.35 13.32
N GLN A 53 -34.92 -14.67 13.03
CA GLN A 53 -35.36 -14.40 11.65
C GLN A 53 -34.40 -13.47 10.90
N ASP A 54 -33.75 -12.52 11.58
CA ASP A 54 -32.81 -11.61 10.93
C ASP A 54 -31.47 -12.30 10.63
N ILE A 55 -31.06 -13.25 11.48
CA ILE A 55 -29.91 -14.14 11.23
C ILE A 55 -30.19 -15.05 10.02
N LEU A 56 -31.39 -15.62 9.92
CA LEU A 56 -31.79 -16.45 8.77
C LEU A 56 -31.83 -15.63 7.46
N ARG A 57 -32.36 -14.40 7.49
CA ARG A 57 -32.32 -13.46 6.35
C ARG A 57 -30.90 -13.12 5.91
N LEU A 58 -29.95 -12.94 6.85
CA LEU A 58 -28.54 -12.75 6.51
C LEU A 58 -27.97 -13.99 5.78
N HIS A 59 -28.31 -15.20 6.22
CA HIS A 59 -27.85 -16.44 5.59
C HIS A 59 -28.37 -16.61 4.15
N GLU A 60 -29.65 -16.30 3.91
CA GLU A 60 -30.22 -16.28 2.55
C GLU A 60 -29.61 -15.17 1.67
N ALA A 61 -29.43 -13.96 2.22
CA ALA A 61 -28.80 -12.85 1.50
C ALA A 61 -27.38 -13.22 1.04
N VAL A 62 -26.57 -13.83 1.93
CA VAL A 62 -25.22 -14.31 1.58
C VAL A 62 -25.28 -15.37 0.48
N LYS A 63 -26.16 -16.38 0.58
CA LYS A 63 -26.37 -17.40 -0.47
C LYS A 63 -26.82 -16.81 -1.82
N SER A 64 -27.61 -15.73 -1.79
CA SER A 64 -28.04 -15.05 -3.03
C SER A 64 -26.94 -14.20 -3.69
N SER A 65 -25.84 -13.94 -2.97
CA SER A 65 -24.72 -13.10 -3.43
C SER A 65 -23.54 -13.87 -4.04
N THR A 66 -23.53 -15.20 -3.91
CA THR A 66 -22.54 -16.09 -4.55
C THR A 66 -22.98 -16.48 -5.97
N PRO A 67 -22.17 -16.24 -7.02
CA PRO A 67 -22.57 -16.46 -8.42
C PRO A 67 -22.47 -17.94 -8.86
N GLU A 68 -23.29 -18.81 -8.27
CA GLU A 68 -23.46 -20.21 -8.69
C GLU A 68 -24.81 -20.42 -9.40
N ASN A 69 -24.97 -19.85 -10.60
CA ASN A 69 -25.88 -20.38 -11.63
C ASN A 69 -25.65 -19.71 -13.00
N ASN A 70 -24.68 -20.22 -13.77
CA ASN A 70 -24.68 -20.12 -15.24
C ASN A 70 -23.76 -21.20 -15.86
N ALA A 71 -23.86 -22.43 -15.35
CA ALA A 71 -23.16 -23.61 -15.86
C ALA A 71 -24.17 -24.58 -16.49
N ASN A 72 -24.82 -24.15 -17.57
CA ASN A 72 -25.76 -24.98 -18.32
C ASN A 72 -25.97 -24.44 -19.76
N ILE A 73 -24.96 -24.61 -20.62
CA ILE A 73 -25.05 -24.66 -22.09
C ILE A 73 -23.67 -25.12 -22.60
N TYR A 74 -23.67 -26.14 -23.47
CA TYR A 74 -22.52 -26.89 -24.00
C TYR A 74 -21.66 -27.65 -22.97
N ASP A 75 -21.95 -28.95 -22.85
CA ASP A 75 -20.89 -29.96 -22.87
C ASP A 75 -21.30 -31.15 -23.77
N ASN A 76 -20.35 -31.57 -24.61
CA ASN A 76 -20.20 -32.81 -25.40
C ASN A 76 -21.41 -33.59 -25.96
N ASP A 77 -21.37 -33.74 -27.30
CA ASP A 77 -21.81 -34.94 -28.04
C ASP A 77 -20.56 -35.53 -28.74
N THR A 78 -20.21 -36.81 -28.48
CA THR A 78 -19.27 -37.67 -29.27
C THR A 78 -17.77 -37.22 -29.38
N ASP A 79 -16.75 -38.10 -29.38
CA ASP A 79 -16.69 -39.58 -29.40
C ASP A 79 -15.45 -40.12 -28.64
N ASN A 80 -15.46 -41.41 -28.29
CA ASN A 80 -14.25 -42.17 -27.89
C ASN A 80 -13.69 -42.94 -29.10
N ASP A 81 -12.36 -43.05 -29.24
CA ASP A 81 -11.63 -44.35 -29.21
C ASP A 81 -10.11 -44.24 -29.55
N VAL A 82 -9.41 -45.39 -29.45
CA VAL A 82 -8.08 -45.75 -30.02
C VAL A 82 -6.84 -45.65 -29.08
N LEU A 83 -6.72 -46.68 -28.22
CA LEU A 83 -5.62 -47.68 -28.14
C LEU A 83 -4.10 -47.28 -28.16
N ASN A 84 -3.38 -47.75 -27.12
CA ASN A 84 -2.11 -48.54 -27.06
C ASN A 84 -0.89 -48.24 -28.00
N ASP A 85 0.39 -48.62 -27.78
CA ASP A 85 1.03 -49.67 -26.93
C ASP A 85 2.59 -49.51 -26.84
N VAL A 86 3.30 -50.29 -25.97
CA VAL A 86 4.77 -50.64 -25.99
C VAL A 86 5.81 -49.47 -25.80
N SER A 87 7.05 -49.52 -25.24
CA SER A 87 8.01 -50.44 -24.53
C SER A 87 9.01 -49.56 -23.71
N ASN A 88 9.79 -49.93 -22.67
CA ASN A 88 10.22 -51.18 -21.98
C ASN A 88 11.72 -51.65 -22.18
N SER A 89 12.67 -51.10 -21.41
CA SER A 89 14.06 -51.60 -21.14
C SER A 89 14.70 -50.85 -19.94
N GLN A 90 15.09 -51.48 -18.81
CA GLN A 90 16.37 -52.19 -18.49
C GLN A 90 17.63 -51.27 -18.55
N ASP A 91 18.57 -51.29 -17.59
CA ASP A 91 19.23 -52.45 -16.94
C ASP A 91 19.73 -52.22 -15.47
N ASP A 92 20.25 -53.26 -14.81
CA ASP A 92 20.58 -53.36 -13.35
C ASP A 92 22.07 -53.10 -12.96
N SER A 93 22.32 -52.70 -11.70
CA SER A 93 23.49 -53.15 -10.91
C SER A 93 23.29 -52.95 -9.38
N LYS A 94 23.96 -53.77 -8.55
CA LYS A 94 23.70 -53.90 -7.08
C LYS A 94 24.92 -53.57 -6.20
N LEU A 95 24.66 -53.19 -4.95
CA LEU A 95 25.47 -53.51 -3.74
C LEU A 95 24.58 -53.39 -2.47
N GLU A 96 25.09 -53.78 -1.30
CA GLU A 96 24.29 -54.43 -0.23
C GLU A 96 23.99 -53.61 1.05
N ASP A 97 22.79 -53.83 1.59
CA ASP A 97 22.24 -53.68 2.96
C ASP A 97 22.84 -52.73 4.01
N SER A 98 22.02 -51.76 4.45
CA SER A 98 21.66 -51.59 5.89
C SER A 98 20.50 -50.59 6.09
N ASP A 99 19.45 -51.05 6.80
CA ASP A 99 18.33 -50.33 7.47
C ASP A 99 17.70 -49.08 6.78
N GLU A 100 16.46 -49.24 6.28
CA GLU A 100 15.71 -48.22 5.52
C GLU A 100 14.89 -47.23 6.40
N GLU A 101 15.06 -45.92 6.16
CA GLU A 101 13.97 -44.93 6.27
C GLU A 101 13.71 -44.32 4.88
N ASP A 102 12.50 -44.53 4.34
CA ASP A 102 12.18 -44.38 2.91
C ASP A 102 11.79 -42.93 2.55
N LEU A 103 12.81 -42.06 2.41
CA LEU A 103 12.68 -40.64 2.04
C LEU A 103 12.98 -40.38 0.54
N ASP A 104 12.56 -39.22 0.02
CA ASP A 104 12.94 -38.71 -1.31
C ASP A 104 14.16 -37.76 -1.31
N GLU A 105 14.50 -37.21 -2.48
CA GLU A 105 15.63 -36.30 -2.69
C GLU A 105 15.55 -35.00 -1.84
N PHE A 106 14.35 -34.65 -1.37
CA PHE A 106 14.08 -33.48 -0.52
C PHE A 106 13.78 -33.88 0.94
N GLY A 107 13.94 -35.15 1.30
CA GLY A 107 13.76 -35.66 2.66
C GLY A 107 12.33 -36.04 3.05
N ILE A 108 11.43 -36.28 2.07
CA ILE A 108 10.00 -36.51 2.31
C ILE A 108 9.66 -38.02 2.28
N PRO A 109 8.93 -38.59 3.29
CA PRO A 109 8.60 -40.01 3.34
C PRO A 109 7.70 -40.51 2.20
N LYS A 110 8.12 -41.57 1.49
CA LYS A 110 7.45 -42.12 0.29
C LYS A 110 6.24 -43.03 0.58
N LYS A 111 5.29 -42.60 1.41
CA LYS A 111 4.02 -43.34 1.62
C LYS A 111 2.80 -42.46 1.87
N ILE A 112 2.16 -42.03 0.77
CA ILE A 112 0.69 -42.00 0.55
C ILE A 112 0.44 -41.76 -0.95
N ARG A 113 -0.51 -42.49 -1.55
CA ARG A 113 -0.94 -42.33 -2.96
C ARG A 113 -2.47 -42.34 -3.06
N SER A 114 -3.09 -41.16 -3.04
CA SER A 114 -4.36 -40.87 -3.76
C SER A 114 -4.81 -39.43 -3.49
N SER A 115 -5.16 -38.70 -4.54
CA SER A 115 -5.81 -37.39 -4.44
C SER A 115 -7.30 -37.54 -4.08
N ALA A 116 -7.59 -37.70 -2.78
CA ALA A 116 -8.95 -37.78 -2.24
C ALA A 116 -9.07 -37.17 -0.83
N ASP A 117 -8.13 -37.47 0.07
CA ASP A 117 -8.30 -37.24 1.52
C ASP A 117 -7.62 -35.97 2.06
N ILE A 118 -8.10 -34.78 1.66
CA ILE A 118 -7.83 -33.52 2.39
C ILE A 118 -9.12 -32.70 2.63
N TYR A 119 -10.22 -33.37 2.94
CA TYR A 119 -11.39 -32.77 3.59
C TYR A 119 -12.05 -33.76 4.54
N PRO A 120 -12.07 -33.52 5.87
CA PRO A 120 -12.84 -34.34 6.80
C PRO A 120 -14.34 -34.05 6.65
N MET A 121 -15.00 -34.79 5.76
CA MET A 121 -16.46 -34.82 5.56
C MET A 121 -17.20 -35.49 6.74
N GLY A 122 -16.92 -35.03 7.97
CA GLY A 122 -17.54 -35.51 9.22
C GLY A 122 -18.15 -34.40 10.08
N THR A 123 -17.74 -33.14 9.91
CA THR A 123 -18.19 -32.02 10.73
C THR A 123 -19.66 -31.67 10.53
N LEU A 124 -20.20 -31.79 9.31
CA LEU A 124 -21.57 -31.36 9.00
C LEU A 124 -22.62 -32.30 9.61
N GLU A 125 -22.40 -33.62 9.53
CA GLU A 125 -23.31 -34.62 10.09
C GLU A 125 -23.23 -34.67 11.62
N GLN A 126 -22.07 -34.37 12.21
CA GLN A 126 -21.92 -34.15 13.65
C GLN A 126 -22.64 -32.88 14.12
N LEU A 127 -22.59 -31.78 13.35
CA LEU A 127 -23.33 -30.54 13.66
C LEU A 127 -24.85 -30.72 13.56
N LEU A 128 -25.34 -31.49 12.58
CA LEU A 128 -26.78 -31.79 12.44
C LEU A 128 -27.30 -32.64 13.61
N ASN A 129 -26.55 -33.67 14.02
CA ASN A 129 -26.91 -34.47 15.20
C ASN A 129 -26.88 -33.65 16.51
N LEU A 130 -26.02 -32.63 16.62
CA LEU A 130 -26.01 -31.72 17.76
C LEU A 130 -27.27 -30.83 17.82
N HIS A 131 -27.91 -30.56 16.68
CA HIS A 131 -29.10 -29.71 16.60
C HIS A 131 -30.41 -30.45 16.95
N GLY A 132 -30.44 -31.78 16.81
CA GLY A 132 -31.58 -32.60 17.25
C GLY A 132 -31.72 -32.60 18.77
N ASN A 133 -30.68 -33.06 19.47
CA ASN A 133 -30.72 -33.28 20.93
C ASN A 133 -31.06 -32.00 21.73
N VAL A 134 -30.63 -30.82 21.26
CA VAL A 134 -30.93 -29.53 21.93
C VAL A 134 -32.42 -29.17 21.86
N LYS A 135 -33.15 -29.64 20.85
CA LYS A 135 -34.60 -29.42 20.75
C LYS A 135 -35.35 -30.30 21.75
N ASP A 136 -34.97 -31.56 21.85
CA ASP A 136 -35.60 -32.54 22.73
C ASP A 136 -35.38 -32.18 24.22
N GLU A 137 -34.17 -31.75 24.61
CA GLU A 137 -33.87 -31.26 25.97
C GLU A 137 -34.63 -29.97 26.36
N MET A 138 -35.18 -29.21 25.40
CA MET A 138 -35.99 -28.02 25.68
C MET A 138 -37.49 -28.31 25.73
N GLU A 139 -38.01 -29.21 24.91
CA GLU A 139 -39.41 -29.64 24.99
C GLU A 139 -39.69 -30.44 26.28
N GLU A 140 -38.69 -31.16 26.83
CA GLU A 140 -38.79 -31.84 28.14
C GLU A 140 -38.67 -30.88 29.36
N ARG A 141 -38.34 -29.59 29.17
CA ARG A 141 -38.09 -28.63 30.27
C ARG A 141 -39.14 -27.55 30.50
N PHE A 142 -40.14 -27.42 29.62
CA PHE A 142 -41.14 -26.33 29.68
C PHE A 142 -42.59 -26.79 29.45
N GLY A 143 -42.88 -28.09 29.64
CA GLY A 143 -44.24 -28.59 29.81
C GLY A 143 -44.64 -28.68 31.29
N GLU A 144 -45.93 -28.47 31.57
CA GLU A 144 -46.56 -28.44 32.92
C GLU A 144 -46.11 -27.21 33.77
N GLU A 145 -46.97 -26.41 34.43
CA GLU A 145 -48.34 -26.64 34.94
C GLU A 145 -49.37 -25.55 34.51
N GLU A 146 -50.61 -25.67 34.99
CA GLU A 146 -51.82 -24.91 34.58
C GLU A 146 -52.49 -24.17 35.78
N GLU A 147 -53.60 -23.45 35.53
CA GLU A 147 -54.55 -22.81 36.48
C GLU A 147 -54.10 -21.61 37.35
N GLY A 148 -55.07 -20.77 37.79
CA GLY A 148 -54.84 -19.72 38.82
C GLY A 148 -55.49 -18.32 38.62
N GLY A 149 -56.76 -18.20 38.22
CA GLY A 149 -57.36 -16.89 37.83
C GLY A 149 -57.75 -15.90 38.96
N GLY A 150 -58.12 -14.65 38.59
CA GLY A 150 -59.00 -13.81 39.43
C GLY A 150 -58.88 -12.26 39.45
N GLY A 151 -59.33 -11.54 38.40
CA GLY A 151 -59.80 -10.12 38.47
C GLY A 151 -58.76 -9.01 38.80
N VAL A 152 -59.13 -7.72 39.01
CA VAL A 152 -60.36 -6.96 38.66
C VAL A 152 -60.12 -5.41 38.73
N GLN A 153 -60.67 -4.64 37.78
CA GLN A 153 -60.98 -3.17 37.77
C GLN A 153 -59.91 -2.05 37.99
N GLY A 154 -60.20 -0.87 37.38
CA GLY A 154 -59.61 0.47 37.67
C GLY A 154 -58.44 0.88 36.74
N GLY A 155 -58.32 2.08 36.16
CA GLY A 155 -59.05 3.36 36.31
C GLY A 155 -58.32 4.33 37.25
N GLY A 156 -58.00 5.59 36.92
CA GLY A 156 -58.15 6.35 35.66
C GLY A 156 -57.69 7.82 35.80
N GLU A 157 -57.80 8.58 34.71
CA GLU A 157 -57.78 10.07 34.60
C GLU A 157 -56.57 10.93 35.04
N ALA A 158 -56.39 11.99 34.24
CA ALA A 158 -55.27 12.94 34.18
C ALA A 158 -55.40 14.19 35.08
N GLN A 159 -54.29 14.92 35.24
CA GLN A 159 -54.13 16.40 35.28
C GLN A 159 -52.63 16.72 35.09
N VAL A 160 -52.17 17.56 34.16
CA VAL A 160 -52.30 19.03 34.00
C VAL A 160 -51.56 19.82 35.09
N GLY A 161 -50.57 20.65 34.68
CA GLY A 161 -49.81 21.53 35.57
C GLY A 161 -48.99 22.59 34.81
N GLU A 162 -49.16 23.86 35.21
CA GLU A 162 -48.48 25.09 34.76
C GLU A 162 -47.15 25.32 35.53
N ALA A 163 -46.23 26.28 35.26
CA ALA A 163 -45.83 27.08 34.09
C ALA A 163 -44.54 27.87 34.48
N GLN A 164 -44.30 29.07 33.91
CA GLN A 164 -43.13 29.98 34.05
C GLN A 164 -41.88 29.54 33.24
N VAL A 165 -41.29 30.31 32.32
CA VAL A 165 -41.09 31.77 32.06
C VAL A 165 -39.87 32.37 32.75
N GLU A 166 -38.86 32.69 31.92
CA GLU A 166 -37.98 33.84 32.11
C GLU A 166 -37.61 34.44 30.72
N ARG A 167 -37.17 35.70 30.66
CA ARG A 167 -36.83 36.42 29.41
C ARG A 167 -35.47 37.09 29.51
N THR A 168 -34.79 37.23 28.37
CA THR A 168 -33.84 38.33 28.11
C THR A 168 -34.00 38.80 26.66
N ASP A 169 -34.22 40.10 26.46
CA ASP A 169 -34.52 40.68 25.15
C ASP A 169 -33.23 41.13 24.39
N GLY A 170 -33.26 41.14 23.05
CA GLY A 170 -32.18 41.64 22.20
C GLY A 170 -32.67 41.94 20.77
N THR A 171 -32.39 43.13 20.24
CA THR A 171 -33.10 43.72 19.09
C THR A 171 -32.29 43.80 17.79
N GLY A 172 -32.95 43.64 16.64
CA GLY A 172 -32.43 43.91 15.29
C GLY A 172 -33.49 43.74 14.19
N HIS A 173 -33.55 44.64 13.20
CA HIS A 173 -34.58 44.67 12.14
C HIS A 173 -34.16 43.96 10.82
N GLY A 174 -35.14 43.55 9.99
CA GLY A 174 -34.94 43.25 8.56
C GLY A 174 -36.07 42.51 7.84
N ASN A 175 -37.08 43.26 7.36
CA ASN A 175 -37.95 43.14 6.15
C ASN A 175 -38.24 41.74 5.51
N GLU A 176 -39.51 41.30 5.33
CA GLU A 176 -40.43 41.44 4.13
C GLU A 176 -40.04 40.56 2.90
N GLU A 177 -40.89 39.84 2.13
CA GLU A 177 -42.37 39.57 2.05
C GLU A 177 -42.67 38.03 2.26
N GLY A 178 -43.73 37.28 1.86
CA GLY A 178 -44.97 37.38 1.03
C GLY A 178 -44.82 36.77 -0.39
N GLU A 179 -45.68 35.92 -1.00
CA GLU A 179 -46.92 35.14 -0.66
C GLU A 179 -46.69 33.63 -1.05
N ILE A 180 -47.39 32.57 -0.64
CA ILE A 180 -48.82 32.20 -0.42
C ILE A 180 -49.60 31.66 -1.66
N THR A 181 -49.59 30.32 -1.84
CA THR A 181 -50.53 29.47 -2.64
C THR A 181 -50.48 29.61 -4.19
N ARG A 182 -50.90 28.64 -5.03
CA ARG A 182 -51.94 27.57 -4.93
C ARG A 182 -51.56 26.32 -5.76
N GLY A 183 -52.20 25.19 -5.49
CA GLY A 183 -52.27 24.03 -6.39
C GLY A 183 -53.71 23.75 -6.88
N PRO A 184 -53.90 23.01 -7.99
CA PRO A 184 -55.19 22.45 -8.41
C PRO A 184 -55.32 20.95 -8.06
N MET A 185 -56.55 20.47 -7.87
CA MET A 185 -56.85 19.05 -7.63
C MET A 185 -57.21 18.29 -8.92
N GLY A 186 -56.99 16.98 -8.89
CA GLY A 186 -57.92 16.01 -9.49
C GLY A 186 -57.37 15.17 -10.64
N PHE A 187 -57.26 13.85 -10.43
CA PHE A 187 -58.19 12.86 -10.99
C PHE A 187 -57.93 11.49 -10.34
N GLN A 188 -58.97 10.67 -10.15
CA GLN A 188 -58.84 9.31 -9.62
C GLN A 188 -59.91 8.40 -10.23
N VAL A 189 -59.48 7.33 -10.91
CA VAL A 189 -60.32 6.25 -11.47
C VAL A 189 -59.56 4.94 -11.25
N PRO A 190 -60.21 3.82 -10.84
CA PRO A 190 -59.51 2.70 -10.20
C PRO A 190 -59.29 1.46 -11.08
N GLY A 191 -58.38 0.59 -10.61
CA GLY A 191 -58.37 -0.84 -10.93
C GLY A 191 -57.13 -1.35 -11.66
N GLU A 192 -56.26 -2.09 -10.96
CA GLU A 192 -56.05 -3.53 -11.20
C GLU A 192 -55.20 -4.14 -10.08
N GLU A 193 -55.04 -5.48 -10.09
CA GLU A 193 -54.70 -6.29 -8.92
C GLU A 193 -53.20 -6.63 -8.78
N GLY A 194 -52.80 -7.06 -7.58
CA GLY A 194 -51.68 -7.99 -7.36
C GLY A 194 -50.27 -7.58 -7.79
N LYS A 195 -49.50 -6.99 -6.87
CA LYS A 195 -48.03 -7.07 -6.89
C LYS A 195 -47.51 -7.62 -5.56
N PRO A 196 -46.43 -8.44 -5.56
CA PRO A 196 -45.83 -8.95 -4.33
C PRO A 196 -45.25 -7.80 -3.50
N SER A 197 -45.24 -7.98 -2.17
CA SER A 197 -44.61 -7.03 -1.26
C SER A 197 -43.11 -6.94 -1.55
N THR A 198 -42.65 -5.74 -1.91
CA THR A 198 -41.21 -5.44 -2.01
C THR A 198 -40.60 -5.45 -0.61
N ALA A 199 -39.55 -6.26 -0.42
CA ALA A 199 -38.78 -6.24 0.82
C ALA A 199 -38.27 -4.82 1.12
N PRO A 200 -38.19 -4.40 2.40
CA PRO A 200 -37.59 -3.13 2.76
C PRO A 200 -36.10 -3.09 2.36
N PRO A 201 -35.54 -1.92 2.04
CA PRO A 201 -34.11 -1.80 1.74
C PRO A 201 -33.27 -2.27 2.94
N PRO A 202 -32.11 -2.93 2.70
CA PRO A 202 -31.25 -3.42 3.78
C PRO A 202 -30.73 -2.27 4.64
N ASN A 203 -30.69 -2.50 5.96
CA ASN A 203 -30.32 -1.47 6.93
C ASN A 203 -28.88 -0.95 6.68
N PRO A 204 -28.68 0.35 6.38
CA PRO A 204 -27.36 0.93 6.15
C PRO A 204 -26.39 0.74 7.32
N ASP A 205 -26.91 0.74 8.57
CA ASP A 205 -26.10 0.61 9.77
C ASP A 205 -25.49 -0.80 9.93
N LEU A 206 -26.11 -1.82 9.33
CA LEU A 206 -25.53 -3.16 9.30
C LEU A 206 -24.35 -3.23 8.32
N TYR A 207 -24.43 -2.51 7.20
CA TYR A 207 -23.36 -2.44 6.20
C TYR A 207 -22.15 -1.63 6.70
N SER A 208 -22.39 -0.55 7.44
CA SER A 208 -21.32 0.21 8.11
C SER A 208 -20.66 -0.60 9.23
N LEU A 209 -21.44 -1.35 10.01
CA LEU A 209 -20.94 -2.25 11.05
C LEU A 209 -20.10 -3.40 10.46
N VAL A 210 -20.56 -4.06 9.39
CA VAL A 210 -19.79 -5.11 8.69
C VAL A 210 -18.49 -4.54 8.09
N ARG A 211 -18.50 -3.33 7.52
CA ARG A 211 -17.26 -2.64 7.11
C ARG A 211 -16.33 -2.42 8.31
N SER A 212 -16.84 -1.92 9.44
CA SER A 212 -16.02 -1.62 10.63
C SER A 212 -15.39 -2.87 11.25
N ILE A 213 -16.10 -4.01 11.22
CA ILE A 213 -15.58 -5.31 11.69
C ILE A 213 -14.54 -5.86 10.72
N ALA A 214 -14.74 -5.72 9.40
CA ALA A 214 -13.74 -6.10 8.41
C ALA A 214 -12.44 -5.26 8.53
N SER A 215 -12.57 -3.95 8.80
CA SER A 215 -11.44 -3.04 9.03
C SER A 215 -10.78 -3.13 10.41
N ASN A 216 -11.27 -4.00 11.30
CA ASN A 216 -10.62 -4.28 12.60
C ASN A 216 -9.51 -5.33 12.51
N THR A 217 -9.25 -5.88 11.31
CA THR A 217 -7.91 -6.39 11.01
C THR A 217 -7.02 -5.16 10.76
N PRO A 218 -5.87 -4.97 11.45
CA PRO A 218 -4.93 -3.93 11.04
C PRO A 218 -4.55 -4.18 9.57
N PRO A 219 -4.47 -3.14 8.72
CA PRO A 219 -4.22 -3.34 7.30
C PRO A 219 -2.93 -4.13 7.12
N SER A 220 -3.02 -5.27 6.42
CA SER A 220 -1.86 -6.02 5.96
C SER A 220 -0.97 -5.05 5.20
N SER A 221 0.31 -4.91 5.58
CA SER A 221 1.26 -4.19 4.71
C SER A 221 1.24 -4.87 3.35
N PRO A 222 1.13 -4.11 2.24
CA PRO A 222 0.98 -4.68 0.91
C PRO A 222 2.00 -5.77 0.59
N LEU A 223 1.49 -6.88 0.06
CA LEU A 223 2.27 -8.05 -0.37
C LEU A 223 2.63 -7.95 -1.87
N MET A 224 1.97 -7.06 -2.60
CA MET A 224 2.30 -6.71 -3.98
C MET A 224 2.43 -5.19 -4.17
N ILE A 225 3.36 -4.76 -5.04
CA ILE A 225 3.41 -3.39 -5.59
C ILE A 225 3.18 -3.46 -7.10
N ALA A 226 2.16 -2.78 -7.64
CA ALA A 226 2.03 -2.49 -9.06
C ALA A 226 2.53 -1.06 -9.36
N THR A 227 3.29 -0.87 -10.43
CA THR A 227 3.86 0.44 -10.79
C THR A 227 3.90 0.65 -12.30
N ASP A 228 3.57 1.85 -12.78
CA ASP A 228 3.88 2.21 -14.17
C ASP A 228 5.39 2.44 -14.38
N VAL A 229 5.79 2.41 -15.65
CA VAL A 229 7.16 2.51 -16.14
C VAL A 229 7.50 3.96 -16.51
N ASP A 230 6.90 4.51 -17.55
CA ASP A 230 7.13 5.88 -18.00
C ASP A 230 6.48 6.89 -17.03
N GLY A 231 7.10 8.04 -16.79
CA GLY A 231 6.63 9.04 -15.82
C GLY A 231 6.90 8.67 -14.36
N THR A 232 6.57 7.44 -13.99
CA THR A 232 6.68 6.90 -12.63
C THR A 232 8.08 6.29 -12.34
N LEU A 233 8.39 5.06 -12.79
CA LEU A 233 9.71 4.45 -12.51
C LEU A 233 10.85 5.12 -13.26
N ILE A 234 10.60 5.47 -14.52
CA ILE A 234 11.46 6.19 -15.45
C ILE A 234 10.93 7.63 -15.51
N PRO A 235 11.54 8.57 -14.77
CA PRO A 235 11.10 9.96 -14.76
C PRO A 235 11.14 10.55 -16.17
N SER A 236 10.21 11.45 -16.50
CA SER A 236 10.15 12.10 -17.82
C SER A 236 11.39 12.95 -18.18
N SER A 237 12.30 13.16 -17.21
CA SER A 237 13.61 13.79 -17.37
C SER A 237 14.77 12.80 -17.63
N SER A 238 14.49 11.49 -17.68
CA SER A 238 15.47 10.40 -17.74
C SER A 238 15.29 9.49 -18.96
N THR A 239 16.25 8.60 -19.20
CA THR A 239 16.20 7.52 -20.21
C THR A 239 16.22 6.11 -19.61
N GLY A 240 16.12 6.02 -18.28
CA GLY A 240 16.07 4.78 -17.49
C GLY A 240 15.62 5.07 -16.04
N PRO A 241 15.33 4.04 -15.23
CA PRO A 241 14.67 4.21 -13.94
C PRO A 241 15.56 4.89 -12.87
N HIS A 242 14.93 5.54 -11.88
CA HIS A 242 15.66 6.23 -10.83
C HIS A 242 16.31 5.24 -9.82
N PRO A 243 17.63 5.33 -9.54
CA PRO A 243 18.34 4.34 -8.71
C PRO A 243 17.73 4.08 -7.32
N SER A 244 17.21 5.11 -6.66
CA SER A 244 16.60 4.94 -5.32
C SER A 244 15.27 4.18 -5.34
N ALA A 245 14.51 4.27 -6.44
CA ALA A 245 13.25 3.54 -6.59
C ALA A 245 13.56 2.04 -6.73
N ILE A 246 14.49 1.69 -7.62
CA ILE A 246 14.93 0.31 -7.86
C ILE A 246 15.59 -0.30 -6.61
N LYS A 247 16.51 0.41 -5.93
CA LYS A 247 17.09 -0.03 -4.65
C LYS A 247 16.00 -0.33 -3.60
N THR A 248 14.94 0.48 -3.55
CA THR A 248 13.84 0.30 -2.61
C THR A 248 12.97 -0.91 -2.98
N LEU A 249 12.61 -1.06 -4.25
CA LEU A 249 11.81 -2.19 -4.75
C LEU A 249 12.54 -3.54 -4.58
N LEU A 250 13.86 -3.57 -4.81
CA LEU A 250 14.67 -4.76 -4.55
C LEU A 250 14.76 -5.09 -3.05
N LYS A 251 14.86 -4.10 -2.15
CA LYS A 251 14.74 -4.37 -0.69
C LYS A 251 13.35 -4.87 -0.31
N ALA A 252 12.28 -4.30 -0.88
CA ALA A 252 10.92 -4.80 -0.64
C ALA A 252 10.73 -6.26 -1.09
N SER A 253 11.30 -6.61 -2.25
CA SER A 253 11.32 -7.99 -2.78
C SER A 253 12.08 -8.96 -1.87
N ALA A 254 13.23 -8.55 -1.33
CA ALA A 254 14.01 -9.34 -0.37
C ALA A 254 13.26 -9.62 0.95
N GLU A 255 12.35 -8.73 1.35
CA GLU A 255 11.47 -8.87 2.53
C GLU A 255 10.10 -9.50 2.16
N GLY A 256 9.98 -10.09 0.96
CA GLY A 256 8.82 -10.90 0.53
C GLY A 256 7.71 -10.15 -0.22
N VAL A 257 7.86 -8.86 -0.51
CA VAL A 257 6.86 -8.07 -1.26
C VAL A 257 7.15 -8.15 -2.76
N LYS A 258 6.35 -8.90 -3.53
CA LYS A 258 6.48 -8.98 -4.99
C LYS A 258 6.18 -7.61 -5.60
N TRP A 259 6.96 -7.17 -6.60
CA TRP A 259 6.61 -5.99 -7.39
C TRP A 259 6.48 -6.34 -8.87
N VAL A 260 5.56 -5.65 -9.56
CA VAL A 260 5.10 -5.97 -10.91
C VAL A 260 4.93 -4.70 -11.72
N LEU A 261 5.17 -4.78 -13.03
CA LEU A 261 4.97 -3.67 -13.95
C LEU A 261 3.48 -3.54 -14.33
N ALA A 262 2.99 -2.31 -14.51
CA ALA A 262 1.62 -2.04 -14.97
C ALA A 262 1.61 -0.91 -16.00
N THR A 263 1.86 -1.23 -17.27
CA THR A 263 2.24 -0.25 -18.30
C THR A 263 1.45 -0.33 -19.61
N GLY A 264 1.42 0.78 -20.35
CA GLY A 264 0.91 0.85 -21.72
C GLY A 264 1.82 0.20 -22.77
N LYS A 265 3.09 -0.06 -22.44
CA LYS A 265 4.10 -0.60 -23.37
C LYS A 265 3.95 -2.09 -23.68
N THR A 266 4.55 -2.49 -24.79
CA THR A 266 4.92 -3.88 -25.10
C THR A 266 5.83 -4.44 -23.97
N ARG A 267 5.85 -5.77 -23.78
CA ARG A 267 6.66 -6.39 -22.71
C ARG A 267 8.14 -6.14 -22.95
N LYS A 268 8.60 -6.40 -24.17
CA LYS A 268 9.94 -6.10 -24.68
C LYS A 268 10.26 -4.61 -24.55
N GLY A 269 9.34 -3.71 -24.90
CA GLY A 269 9.52 -2.25 -24.80
C GLY A 269 9.68 -1.73 -23.36
N ALA A 270 9.00 -2.34 -22.38
CA ALA A 270 9.18 -2.07 -20.96
C ALA A 270 10.55 -2.57 -20.46
N ILE A 271 10.91 -3.83 -20.77
CA ILE A 271 12.21 -4.42 -20.40
C ILE A 271 13.36 -3.61 -21.01
N ASP A 272 13.30 -3.34 -22.32
CA ASP A 272 14.31 -2.60 -23.07
C ASP A 272 14.51 -1.16 -22.57
N SER A 273 13.56 -0.60 -21.81
CA SER A 273 13.66 0.72 -21.15
C SER A 273 14.21 0.62 -19.72
N LEU A 274 13.83 -0.41 -18.97
CA LEU A 274 14.26 -0.62 -17.58
C LEU A 274 15.71 -1.15 -17.44
N VAL A 275 16.32 -1.67 -18.50
CA VAL A 275 17.77 -2.02 -18.54
C VAL A 275 18.71 -0.80 -18.73
N ARG A 276 18.19 0.44 -18.77
CA ARG A 276 18.95 1.65 -19.13
C ARG A 276 19.25 2.55 -17.92
N GLY A 277 20.23 3.43 -18.08
CA GLY A 277 20.55 4.48 -17.09
C GLY A 277 21.21 3.94 -15.82
N GLU A 278 21.41 4.83 -14.84
CA GLU A 278 22.13 4.50 -13.59
C GLU A 278 21.34 3.56 -12.66
N GLY A 279 20.01 3.51 -12.79
CA GLY A 279 19.14 2.58 -12.07
C GLY A 279 18.83 1.29 -12.83
N GLY A 280 19.48 1.05 -13.97
CA GLY A 280 19.17 -0.06 -14.87
C GLY A 280 19.19 -1.43 -14.19
N LEU A 281 18.17 -2.25 -14.45
CA LEU A 281 18.06 -3.62 -13.96
C LEU A 281 18.67 -4.63 -14.92
N GLU A 282 19.06 -5.79 -14.39
CA GLU A 282 19.49 -6.92 -15.21
C GLU A 282 18.34 -7.45 -16.08
N ARG A 283 18.65 -7.76 -17.34
CA ARG A 283 17.66 -8.22 -18.31
C ARG A 283 16.98 -9.51 -17.89
N GLU A 284 17.75 -10.49 -17.40
CA GLU A 284 17.24 -11.80 -16.95
C GLU A 284 16.25 -11.66 -15.79
N TYR A 285 16.51 -10.74 -14.86
CA TYR A 285 15.57 -10.42 -13.77
C TYR A 285 14.24 -9.89 -14.32
N LEU A 286 14.30 -8.90 -15.22
CA LEU A 286 13.11 -8.32 -15.87
C LEU A 286 12.37 -9.33 -16.75
N GLU A 287 13.08 -10.24 -17.41
CA GLU A 287 12.52 -11.31 -18.25
C GLU A 287 11.84 -12.41 -17.40
N GLY A 288 12.19 -12.55 -16.12
CA GLY A 288 11.47 -13.36 -15.13
C GLY A 288 10.32 -12.64 -14.41
N MET A 289 10.07 -11.35 -14.65
CA MET A 289 9.01 -10.62 -13.93
C MET A 289 7.59 -10.90 -14.47
N ASP A 290 6.68 -11.08 -13.51
CA ASP A 290 5.24 -10.85 -13.69
C ASP A 290 4.96 -9.39 -14.09
N GLY A 291 3.89 -9.17 -14.84
CA GLY A 291 3.47 -7.82 -15.18
C GLY A 291 2.21 -7.72 -16.01
N VAL A 292 1.73 -6.50 -16.13
CA VAL A 292 0.55 -6.09 -16.87
C VAL A 292 1.02 -5.16 -17.98
N PHE A 293 0.86 -5.61 -19.22
CA PHE A 293 1.42 -4.99 -20.42
C PHE A 293 0.31 -4.60 -21.40
N LEU A 294 0.66 -3.76 -22.38
CA LEU A 294 -0.28 -3.23 -23.38
C LEU A 294 -1.56 -2.68 -22.73
N GLN A 295 -1.43 -1.89 -21.65
CA GLN A 295 -2.56 -1.26 -20.94
C GLN A 295 -3.56 -2.27 -20.35
N GLY A 296 -3.10 -3.47 -19.95
CA GLY A 296 -3.94 -4.51 -19.37
C GLY A 296 -4.58 -5.46 -20.39
N LEU A 297 -4.09 -5.44 -21.63
CA LEU A 297 -4.47 -6.42 -22.65
C LEU A 297 -3.69 -7.74 -22.52
N VAL A 298 -2.51 -7.71 -21.90
CA VAL A 298 -1.68 -8.89 -21.61
C VAL A 298 -1.34 -8.90 -20.12
N VAL A 299 -1.52 -10.04 -19.46
CA VAL A 299 -1.01 -10.29 -18.11
C VAL A 299 -0.07 -11.48 -18.15
N TRP A 300 1.13 -11.26 -17.63
CA TRP A 300 2.23 -12.20 -17.58
C TRP A 300 2.49 -12.63 -16.14
N LYS A 301 2.67 -13.94 -15.91
CA LYS A 301 2.99 -14.51 -14.60
C LYS A 301 3.82 -15.78 -14.75
N ASP A 302 4.82 -15.93 -13.89
CA ASP A 302 5.65 -17.14 -13.75
C ASP A 302 6.24 -17.68 -15.08
N GLY A 303 6.47 -16.81 -16.08
CA GLY A 303 7.02 -17.17 -17.39
C GLY A 303 6.01 -17.21 -18.55
N GLU A 304 4.71 -17.10 -18.29
CA GLU A 304 3.65 -17.33 -19.28
C GLU A 304 2.59 -16.21 -19.35
N VAL A 305 1.85 -16.16 -20.46
CA VAL A 305 0.68 -15.29 -20.64
C VAL A 305 -0.53 -15.96 -19.97
N ILE A 306 -0.94 -15.48 -18.79
CA ILE A 306 -2.11 -16.01 -18.07
C ILE A 306 -3.44 -15.38 -18.49
N TYR A 307 -3.38 -14.28 -19.25
CA TYR A 307 -4.54 -13.59 -19.81
C TYR A 307 -4.11 -12.74 -21.00
N GLU A 308 -4.89 -12.81 -22.07
CA GLU A 308 -4.71 -12.07 -23.32
C GLU A 308 -6.08 -11.55 -23.80
N ARG A 309 -6.15 -10.33 -24.34
CA ARG A 309 -7.36 -9.84 -25.02
C ARG A 309 -7.01 -9.12 -26.32
N LYS A 310 -7.59 -9.62 -27.43
CA LYS A 310 -7.45 -9.07 -28.77
C LYS A 310 -8.79 -8.58 -29.32
N LEU A 311 -8.70 -7.67 -30.28
CA LEU A 311 -9.76 -7.29 -31.22
C LEU A 311 -10.04 -8.45 -32.17
N THR A 312 -11.31 -8.64 -32.54
CA THR A 312 -11.74 -9.68 -33.49
C THR A 312 -11.54 -9.24 -34.95
N ALA A 313 -11.51 -10.20 -35.87
CA ALA A 313 -11.41 -9.93 -37.31
C ALA A 313 -12.53 -9.01 -37.84
N GLU A 314 -13.75 -9.09 -37.27
CA GLU A 314 -14.84 -8.17 -37.60
C GLU A 314 -14.53 -6.72 -37.19
N ILE A 315 -13.95 -6.52 -36.00
CA ILE A 315 -13.54 -5.18 -35.53
C ILE A 315 -12.38 -4.64 -36.38
N VAL A 316 -11.43 -5.50 -36.73
CA VAL A 316 -10.28 -5.11 -37.57
C VAL A 316 -10.73 -4.75 -38.98
N GLU A 317 -11.57 -5.56 -39.62
CA GLU A 317 -12.14 -5.23 -40.94
C GLU A 317 -12.99 -3.96 -40.89
N ALA A 318 -13.76 -3.74 -39.81
CA ALA A 318 -14.51 -2.50 -39.62
C ALA A 318 -13.61 -1.27 -39.50
N ALA A 319 -12.50 -1.35 -38.74
CA ALA A 319 -11.53 -0.28 -38.62
C ALA A 319 -10.82 0.01 -39.95
N GLU A 320 -10.35 -1.04 -40.65
CA GLU A 320 -9.79 -0.90 -42.00
C GLU A 320 -10.79 -0.28 -42.97
N GLY A 321 -12.08 -0.67 -42.89
CA GLY A 321 -13.15 -0.15 -43.74
C GLY A 321 -13.39 1.36 -43.61
N ILE A 322 -13.02 1.98 -42.48
CA ILE A 322 -13.07 3.43 -42.30
C ILE A 322 -11.89 4.11 -43.01
N VAL A 323 -10.69 3.53 -42.90
CA VAL A 323 -9.44 4.05 -43.47
C VAL A 323 -9.37 3.85 -44.99
N ARG A 324 -9.96 2.78 -45.51
CA ARG A 324 -9.87 2.32 -46.90
C ARG A 324 -10.30 3.43 -47.89
N GLY A 325 -9.30 4.03 -48.55
CA GLY A 325 -9.49 5.11 -49.52
C GLY A 325 -9.37 6.54 -48.97
N ARG A 326 -9.07 6.73 -47.68
CA ARG A 326 -8.70 8.04 -47.11
C ARG A 326 -7.18 8.24 -47.23
N GLU A 327 -6.77 9.10 -48.15
CA GLU A 327 -5.36 9.45 -48.33
C GLU A 327 -4.81 10.19 -47.09
N GLY A 328 -3.62 9.80 -46.63
CA GLY A 328 -2.96 10.40 -45.45
C GLY A 328 -3.37 9.80 -44.09
N VAL A 329 -4.14 8.69 -44.07
CA VAL A 329 -4.43 7.91 -42.85
C VAL A 329 -3.78 6.54 -42.95
N GLU A 330 -2.87 6.24 -42.02
CA GLU A 330 -2.20 4.94 -41.87
C GLU A 330 -2.88 4.11 -40.75
N ILE A 331 -2.83 2.78 -40.85
CA ILE A 331 -3.33 1.88 -39.80
C ILE A 331 -2.32 0.77 -39.49
N VAL A 332 -2.00 0.59 -38.21
CA VAL A 332 -1.09 -0.46 -37.72
C VAL A 332 -1.72 -1.23 -36.57
N GLY A 333 -1.47 -2.54 -36.51
CA GLY A 333 -1.88 -3.41 -35.42
C GLY A 333 -0.70 -3.78 -34.53
N TYR A 334 -0.93 -3.87 -33.22
CA TYR A 334 0.03 -4.42 -32.25
C TYR A 334 -0.36 -5.88 -32.00
N ASP A 335 0.60 -6.81 -32.08
CA ASP A 335 0.42 -8.16 -31.55
C ASP A 335 1.64 -8.60 -30.73
N GLY A 336 1.43 -8.76 -29.42
CA GLY A 336 2.51 -9.02 -28.47
C GLY A 336 3.57 -7.91 -28.49
N ASP A 337 4.79 -8.27 -28.87
CA ASP A 337 5.94 -7.37 -28.95
C ASP A 337 6.28 -6.89 -30.39
N GLU A 338 5.40 -7.13 -31.37
CA GLU A 338 5.59 -6.74 -32.77
C GLU A 338 4.48 -5.76 -33.25
N ILE A 339 4.87 -4.85 -34.15
CA ILE A 339 3.95 -3.88 -34.79
C ILE A 339 3.80 -4.28 -36.26
N ILE A 340 2.57 -4.39 -36.72
CA ILE A 340 2.22 -5.01 -38.00
C ILE A 340 1.45 -4.01 -38.86
N CYS A 341 1.79 -3.94 -40.15
CA CYS A 341 1.17 -3.00 -41.09
C CYS A 341 0.83 -3.66 -42.43
N GLY A 342 -0.07 -3.02 -43.18
CA GLY A 342 -0.27 -3.34 -44.59
C GLY A 342 1.00 -3.12 -45.42
N LYS A 343 1.16 -3.90 -46.48
CA LYS A 343 2.30 -3.81 -47.41
C LYS A 343 2.47 -2.42 -48.01
N GLY A 344 3.67 -1.87 -47.92
CA GLY A 344 4.01 -0.51 -48.37
C GLY A 344 3.77 0.57 -47.30
N GLN A 345 3.12 0.26 -46.18
CA GLN A 345 2.97 1.19 -45.06
C GLN A 345 4.14 1.14 -44.06
N GLU A 346 5.07 0.17 -44.17
CA GLU A 346 6.26 0.10 -43.31
C GLU A 346 7.20 1.30 -43.47
N GLY A 347 7.11 1.99 -44.62
CA GLY A 347 7.81 3.23 -44.90
C GLY A 347 7.01 4.50 -44.58
N GLY A 348 5.81 4.39 -44.00
CA GLY A 348 4.87 5.48 -43.71
C GLY A 348 5.35 6.49 -42.67
N ARG A 349 4.62 7.59 -42.51
CA ARG A 349 4.94 8.67 -41.55
C ARG A 349 4.68 8.23 -40.12
N GLY A 350 3.51 7.65 -39.84
CA GLY A 350 3.15 7.12 -38.53
C GLY A 350 4.02 5.92 -38.17
N ALA A 351 4.23 5.03 -39.13
CA ALA A 351 5.17 3.90 -39.00
C ALA A 351 6.58 4.35 -38.59
N ARG A 352 7.15 5.36 -39.26
CA ARG A 352 8.45 5.92 -38.86
C ARG A 352 8.40 6.66 -37.54
N GLU A 353 7.34 7.41 -37.23
CA GLU A 353 7.27 8.13 -35.96
C GLU A 353 7.29 7.16 -34.75
N LEU A 354 6.58 6.03 -34.83
CA LEU A 354 6.63 4.97 -33.80
C LEU A 354 8.06 4.47 -33.55
N ASN A 355 8.81 4.15 -34.62
CA ASN A 355 10.16 3.59 -34.49
C ASN A 355 11.23 4.65 -34.19
N GLU A 356 11.19 5.81 -34.85
CA GLU A 356 12.20 6.87 -34.75
C GLU A 356 12.02 7.74 -33.49
N LYS A 357 10.79 8.09 -33.11
CA LYS A 357 10.50 8.99 -31.97
C LYS A 357 10.21 8.22 -30.69
N TYR A 358 9.28 7.25 -30.73
CA TYR A 358 8.84 6.51 -29.53
C TYR A 358 9.67 5.26 -29.22
N LYS A 359 10.58 4.87 -30.12
CA LYS A 359 11.49 3.71 -29.99
C LYS A 359 10.78 2.37 -29.83
N GLU A 360 9.57 2.29 -30.36
CA GLU A 360 8.78 1.06 -30.42
C GLU A 360 9.41 0.04 -31.41
N PRO A 361 9.11 -1.27 -31.27
CA PRO A 361 9.79 -2.35 -31.99
C PRO A 361 9.68 -2.27 -33.53
N ARG A 362 10.38 -3.20 -34.20
CA ARG A 362 10.47 -3.24 -35.67
C ARG A 362 9.09 -3.46 -36.26
N ILE A 363 8.73 -2.65 -37.26
CA ILE A 363 7.49 -2.83 -38.01
C ILE A 363 7.63 -3.99 -39.01
N MET A 364 6.67 -4.90 -38.96
CA MET A 364 6.50 -6.06 -39.83
C MET A 364 5.43 -5.78 -40.90
N PRO A 365 5.80 -5.50 -42.16
CA PRO A 365 4.83 -5.47 -43.25
C PRO A 365 4.32 -6.86 -43.58
N LEU A 366 3.02 -6.97 -43.83
CA LEU A 366 2.38 -8.16 -44.37
C LEU A 366 2.61 -8.29 -45.89
N GLU A 367 2.29 -9.45 -46.47
CA GLU A 367 2.35 -9.64 -47.92
C GLU A 367 1.16 -8.99 -48.67
N GLY A 368 0.07 -8.69 -47.96
CA GLY A 368 -1.13 -8.01 -48.44
C GLY A 368 -1.22 -6.56 -47.96
N GLU A 369 -2.05 -5.76 -48.62
CA GLU A 369 -2.20 -4.31 -48.37
C GLU A 369 -2.93 -3.97 -47.05
N GLY A 370 -3.45 -4.97 -46.33
CA GLY A 370 -4.24 -4.79 -45.10
C GLY A 370 -3.96 -5.83 -44.01
N LEU A 371 -4.37 -5.49 -42.80
CA LEU A 371 -4.16 -6.19 -41.54
C LEU A 371 -4.89 -7.54 -41.43
N GLY A 372 -5.92 -7.78 -42.25
CA GLY A 372 -6.60 -9.08 -42.33
C GLY A 372 -5.70 -10.27 -42.69
N GLY A 373 -4.48 -10.03 -43.21
CA GLY A 373 -3.52 -11.08 -43.56
C GLY A 373 -2.85 -11.81 -42.39
N TYR A 374 -2.93 -11.29 -41.15
CA TYR A 374 -2.26 -11.86 -39.96
C TYR A 374 -3.24 -12.59 -39.04
N GLY A 375 -4.09 -13.46 -39.58
CA GLY A 375 -5.19 -14.11 -38.84
C GLY A 375 -6.33 -13.16 -38.40
N GLY A 376 -6.15 -11.85 -38.55
CA GLY A 376 -7.19 -10.84 -38.33
C GLY A 376 -7.40 -10.43 -36.86
N THR A 377 -6.53 -10.79 -35.92
CA THR A 377 -6.68 -10.42 -34.50
C THR A 377 -5.45 -9.68 -33.98
N TYR A 378 -5.67 -8.56 -33.28
CA TYR A 378 -4.60 -7.70 -32.74
C TYR A 378 -4.96 -7.23 -31.33
N HIS A 379 -3.96 -7.00 -30.49
CA HIS A 379 -4.18 -6.45 -29.15
C HIS A 379 -4.82 -5.05 -29.22
N LYS A 380 -4.19 -4.14 -29.98
CA LYS A 380 -4.75 -2.81 -30.29
C LYS A 380 -4.42 -2.40 -31.72
N LEU A 381 -5.20 -1.46 -32.27
CA LEU A 381 -4.85 -0.77 -33.53
C LEU A 381 -4.52 0.68 -33.24
N LEU A 382 -3.61 1.27 -34.01
CA LEU A 382 -3.40 2.71 -34.08
C LEU A 382 -3.78 3.22 -35.48
N LEU A 383 -4.56 4.30 -35.49
CA LEU A 383 -4.87 5.13 -36.65
C LEU A 383 -3.96 6.36 -36.58
N LEU A 384 -3.14 6.58 -37.60
CA LEU A 384 -2.06 7.57 -37.59
C LEU A 384 -2.24 8.53 -38.77
N ALA A 385 -2.39 9.82 -38.49
CA ALA A 385 -2.62 10.85 -39.52
C ALA A 385 -2.19 12.25 -39.04
N GLU A 386 -2.39 13.28 -39.86
CA GLU A 386 -2.39 14.67 -39.35
C GLU A 386 -3.62 14.94 -38.47
N GLU A 387 -3.55 15.94 -37.59
CA GLU A 387 -4.59 16.26 -36.60
C GLU A 387 -5.95 16.52 -37.26
N GLU A 388 -6.00 17.26 -38.37
CA GLU A 388 -7.23 17.51 -39.12
C GLU A 388 -7.82 16.23 -39.72
N LYS A 389 -6.98 15.24 -40.04
CA LYS A 389 -7.41 13.93 -40.55
C LYS A 389 -7.86 12.99 -39.45
N ILE A 390 -7.31 13.10 -38.25
CA ILE A 390 -7.83 12.42 -37.06
C ILE A 390 -9.21 12.99 -36.69
N ASP A 391 -9.38 14.31 -36.72
CA ASP A 391 -10.68 14.97 -36.52
C ASP A 391 -11.72 14.55 -37.58
N GLU A 392 -11.35 14.48 -38.86
CA GLU A 392 -12.21 14.00 -39.96
C GLU A 392 -12.71 12.55 -39.79
N ILE A 393 -11.98 11.68 -39.07
CA ILE A 393 -12.37 10.26 -38.89
C ILE A 393 -12.94 9.94 -37.50
N ARG A 394 -12.75 10.80 -36.48
CA ARG A 394 -13.05 10.45 -35.08
C ARG A 394 -14.49 9.98 -34.87
N ASP A 395 -15.46 10.69 -35.42
CA ASP A 395 -16.89 10.35 -35.25
C ASP A 395 -17.29 9.05 -35.97
N ASP A 396 -16.67 8.74 -37.12
CA ASP A 396 -16.86 7.46 -37.82
C ASP A 396 -16.31 6.30 -36.96
N VAL A 397 -15.12 6.47 -36.39
CA VAL A 397 -14.45 5.46 -35.54
C VAL A 397 -15.19 5.24 -34.23
N ILE A 398 -15.67 6.31 -33.58
CA ILE A 398 -16.53 6.22 -32.39
C ILE A 398 -17.88 5.55 -32.70
N THR A 399 -18.47 5.85 -33.87
CA THR A 399 -19.73 5.24 -34.30
C THR A 399 -19.56 3.75 -34.60
N ALA A 400 -18.44 3.36 -35.21
CA ALA A 400 -18.07 1.96 -35.37
C ALA A 400 -17.80 1.27 -34.02
N GLY A 401 -17.12 1.93 -33.08
CA GLY A 401 -16.88 1.40 -31.73
C GLY A 401 -18.17 1.06 -30.98
N ARG A 402 -19.17 1.94 -31.05
CA ARG A 402 -20.53 1.70 -30.51
C ARG A 402 -21.28 0.55 -31.20
N LYS A 403 -20.98 0.26 -32.48
CA LYS A 403 -21.65 -0.79 -33.27
C LYS A 403 -20.99 -2.15 -33.08
N PHE A 404 -19.66 -2.22 -33.14
CA PHE A 404 -18.87 -3.45 -33.14
C PHE A 404 -18.26 -3.79 -31.77
N GLY A 405 -18.48 -2.95 -30.76
CA GLY A 405 -18.10 -3.24 -29.37
C GLY A 405 -16.62 -3.00 -29.06
N PHE A 406 -16.04 -1.89 -29.51
CA PHE A 406 -14.67 -1.49 -29.17
C PHE A 406 -14.60 -0.09 -28.57
N THR A 407 -13.55 0.15 -27.78
CA THR A 407 -13.24 1.44 -27.16
C THR A 407 -12.27 2.22 -28.04
N VAL A 408 -12.39 3.55 -28.03
CA VAL A 408 -11.53 4.47 -28.79
C VAL A 408 -10.88 5.43 -27.80
N THR A 409 -9.55 5.52 -27.81
CA THR A 409 -8.76 6.46 -27.01
C THR A 409 -7.95 7.38 -27.90
N GLN A 410 -7.54 8.54 -27.37
CA GLN A 410 -6.69 9.48 -28.09
C GLN A 410 -5.63 10.06 -27.15
N ALA A 411 -4.42 9.50 -27.21
CA ALA A 411 -3.29 10.00 -26.42
C ALA A 411 -2.59 11.22 -27.08
N LEU A 412 -2.73 11.39 -28.39
CA LEU A 412 -2.10 12.48 -29.16
C LEU A 412 -3.06 13.00 -30.25
N PRO A 413 -2.95 14.27 -30.67
CA PRO A 413 -3.79 14.82 -31.75
C PRO A 413 -3.68 14.04 -33.08
N THR A 414 -2.50 13.47 -33.36
CA THR A 414 -2.17 12.69 -34.58
C THR A 414 -2.44 11.18 -34.48
N MET A 415 -3.00 10.68 -33.36
CA MET A 415 -3.14 9.24 -33.10
C MET A 415 -4.42 8.87 -32.35
N LEU A 416 -5.33 8.15 -33.01
CA LEU A 416 -6.43 7.42 -32.35
C LEU A 416 -6.01 5.97 -32.11
N GLU A 417 -6.30 5.44 -30.93
CA GLU A 417 -6.16 4.01 -30.64
C GLU A 417 -7.52 3.33 -30.61
N ILE A 418 -7.57 2.09 -31.09
CA ILE A 418 -8.71 1.19 -30.94
C ILE A 418 -8.32 0.06 -29.99
N LEU A 419 -9.09 -0.09 -28.92
CA LEU A 419 -8.88 -1.03 -27.82
C LEU A 419 -10.10 -1.96 -27.66
N PRO A 420 -9.91 -3.23 -27.28
CA PRO A 420 -11.01 -4.10 -26.86
C PRO A 420 -11.79 -3.48 -25.68
N PRO A 421 -13.08 -3.80 -25.52
CA PRO A 421 -13.93 -3.19 -24.49
C PRO A 421 -13.53 -3.67 -23.10
N TYR A 422 -13.75 -2.84 -22.08
CA TYR A 422 -13.45 -3.11 -20.67
C TYR A 422 -11.98 -3.49 -20.42
N THR A 423 -11.07 -2.59 -20.78
CA THR A 423 -9.60 -2.77 -20.71
C THR A 423 -8.93 -1.58 -20.03
N GLY A 424 -7.85 -1.85 -19.28
CA GLY A 424 -7.09 -0.86 -18.54
C GLY A 424 -6.08 -1.52 -17.59
N LYS A 425 -5.06 -0.78 -17.14
CA LYS A 425 -4.04 -1.26 -16.19
C LYS A 425 -4.68 -1.96 -14.98
N CYS A 426 -5.72 -1.35 -14.42
CA CYS A 426 -6.48 -1.87 -13.27
C CYS A 426 -7.10 -3.25 -13.51
N GLU A 427 -7.66 -3.53 -14.71
CA GLU A 427 -8.25 -4.85 -15.02
C GLU A 427 -7.19 -5.94 -15.13
N GLY A 428 -6.04 -5.64 -15.75
CA GLY A 428 -4.91 -6.56 -15.77
C GLY A 428 -4.34 -6.83 -14.36
N VAL A 429 -4.26 -5.79 -13.52
CA VAL A 429 -3.83 -5.93 -12.11
C VAL A 429 -4.83 -6.75 -11.29
N LYS A 430 -6.15 -6.62 -11.52
CA LYS A 430 -7.17 -7.48 -10.90
C LYS A 430 -6.98 -8.96 -11.26
N VAL A 431 -6.68 -9.26 -12.53
CA VAL A 431 -6.36 -10.63 -12.97
C VAL A 431 -5.09 -11.14 -12.28
N LEU A 432 -4.04 -10.33 -12.22
CA LEU A 432 -2.77 -10.70 -11.62
C LEU A 432 -2.90 -10.96 -10.10
N LEU A 433 -3.56 -10.06 -9.35
CA LEU A 433 -3.87 -10.28 -7.92
C LEU A 433 -4.65 -11.58 -7.69
N LYS A 434 -5.71 -11.83 -8.48
CA LYS A 434 -6.51 -13.05 -8.38
C LYS A 434 -5.65 -14.31 -8.60
N SER A 435 -4.71 -14.27 -9.55
CA SER A 435 -3.80 -15.38 -9.84
C SER A 435 -2.74 -15.63 -8.76
N HIS A 436 -2.57 -14.69 -7.82
CA HIS A 436 -1.73 -14.81 -6.61
C HIS A 436 -2.56 -15.00 -5.31
N GLY A 437 -3.89 -15.07 -5.40
CA GLY A 437 -4.77 -15.15 -4.23
C GLY A 437 -4.86 -13.86 -3.38
N LEU A 438 -4.37 -12.74 -3.92
CA LEU A 438 -4.32 -11.45 -3.25
C LEU A 438 -5.59 -10.61 -3.50
N ARG A 439 -5.85 -9.65 -2.61
CA ARG A 439 -6.96 -8.68 -2.73
C ARG A 439 -6.39 -7.27 -2.95
N SER A 440 -7.25 -6.31 -3.28
CA SER A 440 -6.87 -4.89 -3.35
C SER A 440 -6.22 -4.37 -2.06
N THR A 441 -6.67 -4.83 -0.88
CA THR A 441 -6.07 -4.47 0.42
C THR A 441 -4.60 -4.88 0.55
N ASP A 442 -4.17 -5.86 -0.24
CA ASP A 442 -2.81 -6.41 -0.18
C ASP A 442 -1.92 -5.84 -1.32
N LEU A 443 -2.42 -4.83 -2.06
CA LEU A 443 -1.76 -4.13 -3.16
C LEU A 443 -1.38 -2.69 -2.78
N ALA A 444 -0.14 -2.32 -3.09
CA ALA A 444 0.31 -0.94 -3.27
C ALA A 444 0.29 -0.58 -4.77
N ALA A 445 -0.17 0.60 -5.15
CA ALA A 445 -0.09 1.10 -6.54
C ALA A 445 0.71 2.41 -6.66
N ALA A 446 1.50 2.51 -7.72
CA ALA A 446 2.23 3.72 -8.11
C ALA A 446 1.93 4.08 -9.57
N GLY A 447 1.72 5.37 -9.84
CA GLY A 447 1.39 5.90 -11.16
C GLY A 447 1.36 7.43 -11.15
N ASP A 448 1.20 8.04 -12.33
CA ASP A 448 1.23 9.50 -12.50
C ASP A 448 0.21 10.05 -13.51
N ALA A 449 -0.35 9.22 -14.38
CA ALA A 449 -1.17 9.65 -15.51
C ALA A 449 -2.63 9.16 -15.42
N GLN A 450 -3.48 9.67 -16.32
CA GLN A 450 -4.92 9.33 -16.37
C GLN A 450 -5.18 7.83 -16.53
N ASN A 451 -4.28 7.08 -17.17
CA ASN A 451 -4.41 5.63 -17.34
C ASN A 451 -4.06 4.82 -16.07
N ASP A 452 -3.51 5.47 -15.02
CA ASP A 452 -3.30 4.90 -13.69
C ASP A 452 -4.47 5.15 -12.73
N GLU A 453 -5.34 6.12 -13.00
CA GLU A 453 -6.35 6.60 -12.05
C GLU A 453 -7.19 5.46 -11.44
N ASP A 454 -7.71 4.55 -12.26
CA ASP A 454 -8.52 3.41 -11.79
C ASP A 454 -7.68 2.38 -11.02
N MET A 455 -6.36 2.29 -11.24
CA MET A 455 -5.44 1.43 -10.50
C MET A 455 -5.08 2.04 -9.13
N LEU A 456 -4.87 3.37 -9.10
CA LEU A 456 -4.62 4.13 -7.88
C LEU A 456 -5.83 4.14 -6.94
N GLU A 457 -7.05 4.27 -7.47
CA GLU A 457 -8.30 4.21 -6.68
C GLU A 457 -8.62 2.78 -6.20
N PHE A 458 -8.24 1.76 -6.97
CA PHE A 458 -8.54 0.36 -6.64
C PHE A 458 -7.61 -0.24 -5.58
N ALA A 459 -6.35 0.19 -5.49
CA ALA A 459 -5.38 -0.37 -4.56
C ALA A 459 -5.62 0.07 -3.10
N GLY A 460 -5.44 -0.84 -2.15
CA GLY A 460 -5.61 -0.58 -0.72
C GLY A 460 -4.56 0.36 -0.12
N THR A 461 -3.47 0.59 -0.84
CA THR A 461 -2.57 1.73 -0.67
C THR A 461 -2.14 2.21 -2.06
N SER A 462 -2.08 3.51 -2.28
CA SER A 462 -1.62 4.05 -3.56
C SER A 462 -0.94 5.40 -3.39
N PHE A 463 -0.02 5.72 -4.30
CA PHE A 463 0.69 6.99 -4.29
C PHE A 463 1.11 7.46 -5.68
N CYS A 464 1.38 8.76 -5.78
CA CYS A 464 1.98 9.40 -6.95
C CYS A 464 3.07 10.38 -6.51
N CYS A 465 3.94 10.77 -7.44
CA CYS A 465 4.94 11.83 -7.23
C CYS A 465 4.32 13.24 -7.38
N GLU A 466 5.09 14.28 -7.04
CA GLU A 466 4.65 15.68 -7.12
C GLU A 466 4.45 16.17 -8.57
N ASP A 467 5.19 15.59 -9.52
CA ASP A 467 5.10 15.82 -10.96
C ASP A 467 3.94 15.09 -11.65
N ALA A 468 3.18 14.27 -10.92
CA ALA A 468 2.01 13.57 -11.45
C ALA A 468 0.86 14.51 -11.87
N THR A 469 -0.04 14.01 -12.71
CA THR A 469 -1.27 14.71 -13.11
C THR A 469 -2.20 14.95 -11.92
N GLU A 470 -2.98 16.04 -11.96
CA GLU A 470 -3.96 16.35 -10.91
C GLU A 470 -5.08 15.29 -10.81
N GLY A 471 -5.36 14.55 -11.88
CA GLY A 471 -6.25 13.38 -11.88
C GLY A 471 -5.68 12.23 -11.04
N ALA A 472 -4.43 11.83 -11.30
CA ALA A 472 -3.73 10.81 -10.51
C ALA A 472 -3.59 11.22 -9.03
N LYS A 473 -3.20 12.48 -8.76
CA LYS A 473 -3.14 13.06 -7.39
C LYS A 473 -4.49 13.02 -6.67
N GLY A 474 -5.59 13.21 -7.40
CA GLY A 474 -6.94 13.15 -6.86
C GLY A 474 -7.43 11.75 -6.48
N ARG A 475 -6.77 10.69 -6.97
CA ARG A 475 -7.13 9.28 -6.68
C ARG A 475 -6.07 8.49 -5.89
N ALA A 476 -4.83 8.96 -5.87
CA ALA A 476 -3.77 8.40 -5.06
C ALA A 476 -4.03 8.59 -3.55
N GLY A 477 -3.86 7.53 -2.76
CA GLY A 477 -4.01 7.55 -1.30
C GLY A 477 -3.06 8.52 -0.58
N PHE A 478 -1.91 8.84 -1.18
CA PHE A 478 -1.11 10.02 -0.84
C PHE A 478 -0.23 10.51 -1.99
N VAL A 479 0.05 11.82 -2.03
CA VAL A 479 1.11 12.40 -2.87
C VAL A 479 2.44 12.37 -2.11
N VAL A 480 3.54 12.08 -2.80
CA VAL A 480 4.91 12.24 -2.32
C VAL A 480 5.39 13.67 -2.62
N GLY A 481 5.97 14.37 -1.64
CA GLY A 481 6.52 15.72 -1.82
C GLY A 481 7.90 15.75 -2.50
N ARG A 482 7.99 15.04 -3.62
CA ARG A 482 9.16 14.94 -4.52
C ARG A 482 8.67 14.56 -5.90
N THR A 483 9.39 15.00 -6.92
CA THR A 483 9.22 14.48 -8.29
C THR A 483 9.72 13.03 -8.42
N ALA A 484 9.30 12.32 -9.48
CA ALA A 484 9.89 11.03 -9.85
C ALA A 484 11.41 11.15 -10.06
N GLY A 485 11.84 12.28 -10.67
CA GLY A 485 13.24 12.62 -10.90
C GLY A 485 14.10 12.81 -9.65
N GLU A 486 13.49 13.10 -8.50
CA GLU A 486 14.16 13.22 -7.19
C GLU A 486 14.05 11.93 -6.35
N GLY A 487 13.59 10.84 -6.97
CA GLY A 487 13.40 9.54 -6.34
C GLY A 487 12.08 9.41 -5.57
N GLY A 488 11.05 10.20 -5.91
CA GLY A 488 9.74 10.18 -5.26
C GLY A 488 9.11 8.80 -5.13
N VAL A 489 9.20 7.94 -6.16
CA VAL A 489 8.71 6.56 -6.11
C VAL A 489 9.40 5.74 -5.01
N GLY A 490 10.71 5.95 -4.79
CA GLY A 490 11.43 5.29 -3.70
C GLY A 490 10.98 5.74 -2.31
N GLU A 491 10.61 7.01 -2.14
CA GLU A 491 10.00 7.48 -0.88
C GLU A 491 8.56 6.97 -0.72
N GLY A 492 7.80 6.91 -1.82
CA GLY A 492 6.44 6.37 -1.88
C GLY A 492 6.36 4.90 -1.47
N VAL A 493 7.20 4.03 -2.06
CA VAL A 493 7.28 2.59 -1.67
C VAL A 493 7.63 2.44 -0.19
N LYS A 494 8.61 3.20 0.32
CA LYS A 494 8.97 3.16 1.75
C LYS A 494 7.79 3.57 2.65
N ARG A 495 6.98 4.55 2.23
CA ARG A 495 5.79 5.02 2.96
C ARG A 495 4.61 4.06 2.84
N ALA A 496 4.48 3.32 1.74
CA ALA A 496 3.45 2.32 1.51
C ALA A 496 3.71 0.99 2.27
N LEU A 497 4.97 0.71 2.63
CA LEU A 497 5.39 -0.53 3.32
C LEU A 497 6.00 -0.26 4.71
N PRO A 498 5.20 0.20 5.70
CA PRO A 498 5.72 0.56 7.02
C PRO A 498 6.35 -0.60 7.79
N ASN A 499 5.92 -1.85 7.53
CA ASN A 499 6.51 -3.05 8.14
C ASN A 499 7.91 -3.38 7.57
N VAL A 500 8.20 -2.96 6.33
CA VAL A 500 9.47 -3.20 5.62
C VAL A 500 10.46 -2.06 5.88
N PHE A 501 9.97 -0.82 5.92
CA PHE A 501 10.77 0.40 6.09
C PHE A 501 10.32 1.15 7.34
N LYS A 502 10.82 0.71 8.50
CA LYS A 502 10.51 1.31 9.80
C LYS A 502 10.78 2.83 9.76
N ARG A 503 9.77 3.63 10.11
CA ARG A 503 9.85 5.09 10.22
C ARG A 503 10.35 5.47 11.60
N VAL A 504 11.31 6.40 11.67
CA VAL A 504 11.88 6.86 12.94
C VAL A 504 12.08 8.38 12.89
N LYS A 505 11.58 9.08 13.92
CA LYS A 505 11.75 10.53 14.02
C LYS A 505 13.09 10.89 14.71
N PHE A 506 13.94 11.65 14.04
CA PHE A 506 15.09 12.32 14.66
C PHE A 506 14.63 13.65 15.23
N VAL A 507 14.59 13.76 16.55
CA VAL A 507 14.16 14.99 17.22
C VAL A 507 15.35 15.97 17.30
N THR A 508 15.45 16.84 16.29
CA THR A 508 16.54 17.80 16.10
C THR A 508 16.12 18.97 15.21
N GLY A 509 16.44 20.20 15.64
CA GLY A 509 16.36 21.42 14.82
C GLY A 509 17.64 21.70 14.02
N ASN A 510 18.49 20.69 13.74
CA ASN A 510 19.80 20.87 13.11
C ASN A 510 19.95 20.02 11.83
N GLU A 511 19.74 20.68 10.69
CA GLU A 511 19.96 20.18 9.33
C GLU A 511 21.31 19.47 9.11
N GLY A 512 22.37 19.96 9.76
CA GLY A 512 23.71 19.38 9.65
C GLY A 512 23.77 17.96 10.22
N LYS A 513 23.08 17.71 11.35
CA LYS A 513 22.97 16.35 11.93
C LYS A 513 22.17 15.44 10.99
N VAL A 514 21.03 15.91 10.50
CA VAL A 514 20.15 15.12 9.61
C VAL A 514 20.87 14.77 8.32
N ARG A 515 21.63 15.70 7.73
CA ARG A 515 22.44 15.46 6.52
C ARG A 515 23.62 14.51 6.75
N GLU A 516 24.30 14.59 7.89
CA GLU A 516 25.43 13.70 8.21
C GLU A 516 24.95 12.23 8.34
N VAL A 517 23.75 11.99 8.85
CA VAL A 517 23.24 10.63 9.17
C VAL A 517 22.21 10.08 8.19
N GLY A 518 21.55 10.93 7.39
CA GLY A 518 20.42 10.54 6.52
C GLY A 518 20.76 9.40 5.57
N ARG A 519 21.96 9.41 4.96
CA ARG A 519 22.43 8.30 4.12
C ARG A 519 22.63 7.00 4.90
N LEU A 520 23.16 7.04 6.13
CA LEU A 520 23.36 5.85 6.96
C LEU A 520 22.01 5.20 7.33
N MET A 521 21.01 6.02 7.62
CA MET A 521 19.64 5.55 7.89
C MET A 521 18.98 4.99 6.62
N GLU A 522 19.13 5.68 5.48
CA GLU A 522 18.59 5.20 4.19
C GLU A 522 19.27 3.92 3.69
N ASP A 523 20.58 3.74 3.90
CA ASP A 523 21.31 2.53 3.54
C ASP A 523 20.87 1.31 4.37
N ALA A 524 20.44 1.53 5.62
CA ALA A 524 19.76 0.50 6.44
C ALA A 524 18.29 0.27 6.01
N GLY A 525 17.69 1.19 5.25
CA GLY A 525 16.27 1.19 4.90
C GLY A 525 15.36 1.75 6.00
N VAL A 526 15.90 2.57 6.91
CA VAL A 526 15.13 3.27 7.94
C VAL A 526 14.65 4.62 7.40
N LEU A 527 13.34 4.86 7.47
CA LEU A 527 12.75 6.14 7.07
C LEU A 527 13.01 7.21 8.14
N LEU A 528 14.05 8.03 7.92
CA LEU A 528 14.40 9.14 8.79
C LEU A 528 13.47 10.34 8.56
N GLU A 529 12.67 10.68 9.58
CA GLU A 529 11.83 11.89 9.58
C GLU A 529 12.41 12.92 10.57
N GLN A 530 12.50 14.19 10.19
CA GLN A 530 12.99 15.23 11.11
C GLN A 530 11.85 15.83 11.94
N ALA A 531 11.98 15.78 13.26
CA ALA A 531 11.13 16.50 14.19
C ALA A 531 11.89 17.71 14.76
N ALA A 532 11.68 18.89 14.18
CA ALA A 532 12.33 20.14 14.59
C ALA A 532 11.73 20.74 15.87
N ILE A 533 11.75 19.96 16.96
CA ILE A 533 11.25 20.33 18.28
C ILE A 533 12.41 20.89 19.12
N ASP A 534 12.21 22.05 19.75
CA ASP A 534 13.13 22.57 20.76
C ASP A 534 12.88 21.88 22.10
N LEU A 535 13.92 21.23 22.65
CA LEU A 535 13.86 20.45 23.88
C LEU A 535 14.85 21.04 24.91
N PRO A 536 14.54 21.01 26.22
CA PRO A 536 15.44 21.50 27.25
C PRO A 536 16.84 20.86 27.18
N GLU A 537 17.88 21.69 27.11
CA GLU A 537 19.27 21.24 27.32
C GLU A 537 19.49 21.02 28.83
N LEU A 538 19.15 19.81 29.29
CA LEU A 538 19.31 19.37 30.67
C LEU A 538 20.81 19.33 31.05
N GLN A 539 21.10 19.69 32.30
CA GLN A 539 22.46 19.83 32.83
C GLN A 539 22.81 18.62 33.70
N GLY A 540 24.02 18.09 33.52
CA GLY A 540 24.54 16.93 34.24
C GLY A 540 26.00 16.65 33.90
N GLU A 541 26.51 15.52 34.40
CA GLU A 541 27.86 15.02 34.12
C GLU A 541 27.83 13.80 33.18
N ASP A 542 26.90 12.85 33.38
CA ASP A 542 26.72 11.73 32.45
C ASP A 542 25.82 12.12 31.25
N ALA A 543 26.39 12.04 30.04
CA ALA A 543 25.70 12.31 28.79
C ALA A 543 24.55 11.31 28.52
N LYS A 544 24.55 10.12 29.14
CA LYS A 544 23.49 9.10 29.00
C LYS A 544 22.24 9.47 29.78
N ASP A 545 22.38 10.02 30.97
CA ASP A 545 21.25 10.53 31.76
C ASP A 545 20.64 11.78 31.11
N ILE A 546 21.48 12.70 30.61
CA ILE A 546 21.04 13.85 29.81
C ILE A 546 20.26 13.36 28.58
N ALA A 547 20.82 12.40 27.82
CA ALA A 547 20.19 11.85 26.63
C ALA A 547 18.86 11.13 26.92
N MET A 548 18.81 10.30 27.97
CA MET A 548 17.59 9.59 28.37
C MET A 548 16.51 10.55 28.85
N ALA A 549 16.84 11.55 29.68
CA ALA A 549 15.86 12.54 30.12
C ALA A 549 15.33 13.40 28.96
N LYS A 550 16.20 13.74 27.99
CA LYS A 550 15.82 14.42 26.74
C LYS A 550 14.91 13.57 25.84
N LEU A 551 15.13 12.26 25.79
CA LEU A 551 14.22 11.30 25.14
C LEU A 551 12.86 11.26 25.85
N LEU A 552 12.83 11.24 27.18
CA LEU A 552 11.59 11.24 27.97
C LEU A 552 10.77 12.54 27.81
N GLU A 553 11.40 13.70 27.56
CA GLU A 553 10.65 14.90 27.18
C GLU A 553 10.13 14.83 25.72
N ALA A 554 10.88 14.20 24.80
CA ALA A 554 10.44 14.00 23.42
C ALA A 554 9.21 13.07 23.33
N GLU A 555 9.20 11.97 24.08
CA GLU A 555 8.09 11.01 24.18
C GLU A 555 6.77 11.66 24.65
N LYS A 556 6.83 12.68 25.52
CA LYS A 556 5.62 13.41 25.97
C LYS A 556 4.99 14.27 24.88
N LEU A 557 5.79 14.69 23.90
CA LEU A 557 5.36 15.53 22.77
C LEU A 557 5.02 14.70 21.52
N LEU A 558 5.57 13.49 21.44
CA LEU A 558 5.41 12.52 20.37
C LEU A 558 5.16 11.12 20.98
N PRO A 559 3.97 10.88 21.58
CA PRO A 559 3.61 9.56 22.11
C PRO A 559 3.50 8.53 20.99
N ASP A 560 3.58 7.25 21.36
CA ASP A 560 3.33 6.08 20.50
C ASP A 560 4.12 6.11 19.17
N THR A 561 5.30 6.74 19.19
CA THR A 561 6.11 7.09 18.01
C THR A 561 7.54 6.59 18.17
N ALA A 562 8.04 5.79 17.22
CA ALA A 562 9.45 5.44 17.14
C ALA A 562 10.30 6.70 16.86
N LEU A 563 11.19 7.05 17.79
CA LEU A 563 11.98 8.29 17.71
C LEU A 563 13.31 8.17 18.46
N PHE A 564 14.26 9.05 18.12
CA PHE A 564 15.49 9.23 18.88
C PHE A 564 15.89 10.69 19.02
N ILE A 565 16.66 10.96 20.07
CA ILE A 565 17.43 12.20 20.23
C ILE A 565 18.92 11.89 20.00
N GLU A 566 19.70 12.93 19.75
CA GLU A 566 21.16 12.84 19.74
C GLU A 566 21.76 13.95 20.60
N ASP A 567 22.60 13.57 21.56
CA ASP A 567 23.47 14.47 22.29
C ASP A 567 24.95 14.22 21.94
N THR A 568 25.77 15.28 21.94
CA THR A 568 27.16 15.21 21.47
C THR A 568 28.03 16.12 22.33
N SER A 569 29.06 15.51 22.94
CA SER A 569 30.00 16.14 23.86
C SER A 569 31.43 16.12 23.32
N LEU A 570 32.21 17.12 23.69
CA LEU A 570 33.67 17.15 23.46
C LEU A 570 34.37 17.44 24.79
N GLY A 571 35.05 16.43 25.34
CA GLY A 571 35.85 16.57 26.56
C GLY A 571 37.33 16.74 26.24
N PHE A 572 38.02 17.56 27.04
CA PHE A 572 39.47 17.72 27.00
C PHE A 572 40.10 16.99 28.19
N ASP A 573 41.16 16.22 27.95
CA ASP A 573 41.82 15.39 28.97
C ASP A 573 42.39 16.27 30.10
N ALA A 574 43.06 17.37 29.73
CA ALA A 574 43.59 18.39 30.64
C ALA A 574 42.53 19.01 31.59
N LEU A 575 41.25 19.00 31.20
CA LEU A 575 40.12 19.48 32.01
C LEU A 575 39.24 18.33 32.53
N SER A 576 39.78 17.10 32.59
CA SER A 576 39.09 15.90 33.09
C SER A 576 37.74 15.64 32.40
N GLY A 577 37.65 15.87 31.09
CA GLY A 577 36.43 15.65 30.29
C GLY A 577 35.53 16.88 30.14
N LEU A 578 35.82 18.02 30.79
CA LEU A 578 35.19 19.29 30.45
C LEU A 578 35.75 19.85 29.12
N PRO A 579 34.98 20.63 28.34
CA PRO A 579 33.61 21.10 28.61
C PRO A 579 32.53 20.04 28.40
N GLY A 580 32.84 18.88 27.80
CA GLY A 580 31.91 17.77 27.66
C GLY A 580 30.63 18.17 26.91
N PRO A 581 29.42 17.93 27.46
CA PRO A 581 28.16 18.33 26.82
C PRO A 581 28.01 19.85 26.68
N TYR A 582 28.71 20.65 27.51
CA TYR A 582 28.65 22.12 27.47
C TYR A 582 29.40 22.73 26.28
N ILE A 583 30.07 21.94 25.42
CA ILE A 583 30.92 22.42 24.32
C ILE A 583 30.24 23.47 23.41
N LYS A 584 28.94 23.32 23.12
CA LYS A 584 28.13 24.30 22.35
C LYS A 584 28.24 25.72 22.93
N TRP A 585 28.21 25.84 24.25
CA TRP A 585 28.24 27.10 24.97
C TRP A 585 29.66 27.65 25.11
N PHE A 586 30.66 26.78 25.27
CA PHE A 586 32.08 27.19 25.26
C PHE A 586 32.47 27.73 23.88
N LEU A 587 32.22 26.98 22.79
CA LEU A 587 32.48 27.42 21.41
C LEU A 587 31.84 28.78 21.11
N LYS A 588 30.58 28.99 21.52
CA LYS A 588 29.84 30.26 21.34
C LYS A 588 30.43 31.44 22.13
N LYS A 589 31.26 31.19 23.15
CA LYS A 589 31.83 32.21 24.05
C LYS A 589 33.30 32.50 23.83
N VAL A 590 34.11 31.50 23.47
CA VAL A 590 35.56 31.66 23.25
C VAL A 590 35.99 31.51 21.78
N GLY A 591 35.10 31.01 20.90
CA GLY A 591 35.43 30.72 19.51
C GLY A 591 36.42 29.57 19.34
N HIS A 592 36.73 29.20 18.09
CA HIS A 592 37.61 28.06 17.81
C HIS A 592 39.02 28.22 18.39
N HIS A 593 39.70 29.34 18.14
CA HIS A 593 41.02 29.63 18.74
C HIS A 593 40.97 29.59 20.27
N GLY A 594 39.90 30.13 20.88
CA GLY A 594 39.77 30.13 22.34
C GLY A 594 39.63 28.73 22.95
N LEU A 595 38.95 27.79 22.26
CA LEU A 595 38.89 26.39 22.72
C LEU A 595 40.29 25.77 22.82
N LYS A 596 41.15 26.03 21.83
CA LYS A 596 42.55 25.61 21.87
C LYS A 596 43.33 26.38 22.94
N SER A 597 43.25 27.71 22.98
CA SER A 597 44.06 28.52 23.91
C SER A 597 43.73 28.33 25.39
N MET A 598 42.56 27.76 25.72
CA MET A 598 42.26 27.29 27.08
C MET A 598 43.16 26.14 27.55
N LEU A 599 43.80 25.41 26.62
CA LEU A 599 44.67 24.25 26.88
C LEU A 599 46.16 24.61 26.88
N ASP A 600 46.55 25.74 26.30
CA ASP A 600 47.94 26.21 26.22
C ASP A 600 48.64 26.31 27.59
N GLY A 601 47.88 26.55 28.67
CA GLY A 601 48.40 26.60 30.05
C GLY A 601 48.65 25.24 30.71
N PHE A 602 48.15 24.14 30.13
CA PHE A 602 48.33 22.77 30.62
C PHE A 602 49.40 22.01 29.82
N GLY A 603 49.55 22.34 28.54
CA GLY A 603 50.45 21.62 27.62
C GLY A 603 49.93 20.24 27.17
N ASP A 604 48.74 19.87 27.61
CA ASP A 604 47.98 18.71 27.16
C ASP A 604 46.79 19.18 26.33
N TYR A 605 46.64 18.57 25.16
CA TYR A 605 45.64 18.90 24.14
C TYR A 605 44.77 17.69 23.78
N GLY A 606 44.92 16.57 24.48
CA GLY A 606 44.14 15.35 24.25
C GLY A 606 42.64 15.58 24.46
N ALA A 607 41.83 14.93 23.64
CA ALA A 607 40.37 15.07 23.68
C ALA A 607 39.63 13.80 23.26
N GLU A 608 38.40 13.69 23.75
CA GLU A 608 37.44 12.68 23.32
C GLU A 608 36.14 13.34 22.87
N ALA A 609 35.76 13.06 21.62
CA ALA A 609 34.43 13.36 21.10
C ALA A 609 33.51 12.17 21.37
N LYS A 610 32.30 12.41 21.89
CA LYS A 610 31.27 11.37 22.08
C LYS A 610 29.93 11.80 21.50
N THR A 611 29.19 10.84 20.94
CA THR A 611 27.78 10.95 20.61
C THR A 611 27.01 9.90 21.39
N ILE A 612 25.93 10.33 22.06
CA ILE A 612 24.92 9.45 22.65
C ILE A 612 23.64 9.58 21.84
N ILE A 613 23.14 8.44 21.34
CA ILE A 613 21.80 8.31 20.77
C ILE A 613 20.94 7.65 21.84
N ALA A 614 19.81 8.27 22.18
CA ALA A 614 18.78 7.63 22.99
C ALA A 614 17.52 7.48 22.13
N PHE A 615 17.03 6.25 22.01
CA PHE A 615 15.96 5.83 21.11
C PHE A 615 14.83 5.15 21.89
N THR A 616 13.61 5.29 21.39
CA THR A 616 12.42 4.53 21.79
C THR A 616 11.71 4.01 20.53
N ASP A 617 11.13 2.83 20.61
CA ASP A 617 10.33 2.25 19.52
C ASP A 617 8.87 2.75 19.48
N GLY A 618 8.45 3.51 20.50
CA GLY A 618 7.05 3.95 20.68
C GLY A 618 6.20 2.96 21.47
N GLU A 619 6.63 1.70 21.61
CA GLU A 619 6.00 0.68 22.45
C GLU A 619 6.53 0.70 23.90
N GLY A 620 7.51 1.57 24.17
CA GLY A 620 8.09 1.81 25.49
C GLY A 620 9.46 1.17 25.70
N ASN A 621 10.01 0.44 24.72
CA ASN A 621 11.36 -0.12 24.81
C ASN A 621 12.39 0.96 24.46
N ARG A 622 13.15 1.38 25.45
CA ARG A 622 14.18 2.42 25.29
C ARG A 622 15.57 1.80 25.18
N ARG A 623 16.42 2.37 24.31
CA ARG A 623 17.80 1.94 24.09
C ARG A 623 18.73 3.15 24.05
N ILE A 624 19.98 2.95 24.49
CA ILE A 624 21.05 3.94 24.38
C ILE A 624 22.18 3.34 23.55
N VAL A 625 22.74 4.13 22.63
CA VAL A 625 23.92 3.79 21.84
C VAL A 625 24.97 4.89 22.03
N GLU A 626 26.23 4.50 22.26
CA GLU A 626 27.37 5.39 22.40
C GLU A 626 28.37 5.15 21.25
N GLY A 627 28.95 6.23 20.74
CA GLY A 627 30.14 6.17 19.89
C GLY A 627 31.10 7.28 20.27
N SER A 628 32.38 6.96 20.44
CA SER A 628 33.42 7.94 20.74
C SER A 628 34.61 7.86 19.80
N THR A 629 35.34 8.97 19.68
CA THR A 629 36.55 9.08 18.86
C THR A 629 37.61 9.89 19.62
N ARG A 630 38.85 9.40 19.61
CA ARG A 630 40.01 10.07 20.20
C ARG A 630 40.64 11.06 19.22
N GLY A 631 41.17 12.15 19.76
CA GLY A 631 41.80 13.20 18.98
C GLY A 631 42.56 14.19 19.84
N THR A 632 43.11 15.20 19.18
CA THR A 632 43.88 16.30 19.77
C THR A 632 43.29 17.63 19.34
N ILE A 633 43.27 18.63 20.23
CA ILE A 633 42.81 19.99 19.95
C ILE A 633 43.93 20.81 19.30
N VAL A 634 43.64 21.34 18.11
CA VAL A 634 44.59 22.11 17.29
C VAL A 634 44.06 23.51 16.97
N GLU A 635 44.92 24.38 16.45
CA GLU A 635 44.49 25.65 15.84
C GLU A 635 43.51 25.37 14.67
N PRO A 636 42.44 26.17 14.51
CA PRO A 636 41.36 25.87 13.58
C PRO A 636 41.78 25.80 12.12
N ARG A 637 41.35 24.73 11.44
CA ARG A 637 41.52 24.52 10.00
C ARG A 637 40.16 24.46 9.29
N ASN A 638 40.08 25.02 8.08
CA ASN A 638 38.86 25.11 7.25
C ASN A 638 37.60 25.68 7.97
N ALA A 639 37.77 26.59 8.92
CA ALA A 639 36.68 27.03 9.80
C ALA A 639 35.47 27.63 9.06
N GLU A 640 35.69 28.39 7.98
CA GLU A 640 34.65 29.09 7.21
C GLU A 640 33.64 28.18 6.51
N GLN A 641 33.97 26.89 6.32
CA GLN A 641 33.14 25.91 5.60
C GLN A 641 32.61 24.80 6.52
N SER A 642 32.74 24.96 7.83
CA SER A 642 32.60 23.88 8.82
C SER A 642 31.39 24.04 9.75
N PHE A 643 31.01 22.96 10.44
CA PHE A 643 30.00 22.98 11.49
C PHE A 643 30.61 22.81 12.90
N GLY A 644 30.13 23.59 13.86
CA GLY A 644 30.47 23.40 15.27
C GLY A 644 31.96 23.50 15.55
N TRP A 645 32.50 22.52 16.29
CA TRP A 645 33.91 22.44 16.69
C TRP A 645 34.77 21.58 15.75
N ASP A 646 34.23 21.11 14.62
CA ASP A 646 34.95 20.32 13.60
C ASP A 646 36.34 20.92 13.19
N PRO A 647 36.56 22.27 13.16
CA PRO A 647 37.86 22.87 12.85
C PRO A 647 39.02 22.59 13.80
N VAL A 648 38.74 22.31 15.07
CA VAL A 648 39.77 22.22 16.12
C VAL A 648 40.02 20.79 16.58
N PHE A 649 39.13 19.85 16.26
CA PHE A 649 39.31 18.44 16.62
C PHE A 649 40.07 17.69 15.53
N GLN A 650 41.35 17.42 15.75
CA GLN A 650 42.18 16.57 14.91
C GLN A 650 41.95 15.10 15.27
N CYS A 651 41.54 14.28 14.30
CA CYS A 651 41.28 12.86 14.52
C CYS A 651 42.59 12.07 14.66
N GLU A 652 42.66 11.16 15.63
CA GLU A 652 43.80 10.26 15.83
C GLU A 652 43.62 8.87 15.21
N GLU A 653 42.45 8.59 14.63
CA GLU A 653 42.04 7.27 14.17
C GLU A 653 41.86 7.18 12.64
N GLY A 654 42.10 5.98 12.10
CA GLY A 654 41.87 5.62 10.69
C GLY A 654 42.83 6.29 9.69
N ASP A 655 42.51 6.13 8.40
CA ASP A 655 43.33 6.64 7.28
C ASP A 655 43.35 8.18 7.20
N VAL A 656 42.47 8.84 7.95
CA VAL A 656 42.35 10.31 8.07
C VAL A 656 43.03 10.86 9.33
N LYS A 657 43.88 10.07 9.99
CA LYS A 657 44.66 10.50 11.15
C LYS A 657 45.46 11.77 10.84
N GLY A 658 45.33 12.78 11.70
CA GLY A 658 45.97 14.09 11.53
C GLY A 658 45.11 15.13 10.81
N MET A 659 44.02 14.73 10.17
CA MET A 659 43.02 15.65 9.62
C MET A 659 42.07 16.14 10.71
N THR A 660 41.60 17.39 10.64
CA THR A 660 40.43 17.84 11.40
C THR A 660 39.14 17.33 10.76
N TYR A 661 38.04 17.24 11.52
CA TYR A 661 36.74 16.87 10.92
C TYR A 661 36.30 17.84 9.79
N SER A 662 36.77 19.10 9.83
CA SER A 662 36.56 20.12 8.78
C SER A 662 37.41 19.93 7.50
N GLU A 663 38.34 18.99 7.49
CA GLU A 663 39.16 18.62 6.32
C GLU A 663 38.66 17.35 5.63
N MET A 664 37.70 16.64 6.23
CA MET A 664 37.18 15.36 5.75
C MET A 664 35.92 15.53 4.88
N SER A 665 35.73 14.63 3.91
CA SER A 665 34.42 14.43 3.28
C SER A 665 33.41 13.85 4.28
N VAL A 666 32.11 13.93 3.98
CA VAL A 666 31.05 13.33 4.82
C VAL A 666 31.25 11.81 4.96
N GLU A 667 31.64 11.15 3.87
CA GLU A 667 31.90 9.71 3.79
C GLU A 667 33.15 9.30 4.57
N GLN A 668 34.19 10.16 4.58
CA GLN A 668 35.38 9.98 5.42
C GLN A 668 35.05 10.18 6.90
N LYS A 669 34.38 11.29 7.24
CA LYS A 669 33.97 11.62 8.61
C LYS A 669 33.09 10.52 9.19
N ASN A 670 32.07 10.07 8.46
CA ASN A 670 31.16 9.02 8.92
C ASN A 670 31.85 7.69 9.23
N LYS A 671 32.99 7.36 8.60
CA LYS A 671 33.75 6.15 8.95
C LYS A 671 34.37 6.25 10.34
N VAL A 672 34.99 7.37 10.70
CA VAL A 672 35.79 7.51 11.94
C VAL A 672 35.12 8.29 13.07
N SER A 673 34.08 9.09 12.80
CA SER A 673 33.52 10.02 13.78
C SER A 673 32.70 9.32 14.87
N HIS A 674 32.73 9.89 16.06
CA HIS A 674 31.86 9.60 17.20
C HIS A 674 30.39 9.38 16.79
N ARG A 675 29.81 10.32 16.03
CA ARG A 675 28.46 10.20 15.44
C ARG A 675 28.36 9.01 14.49
N GLY A 676 29.24 8.88 13.51
CA GLY A 676 29.20 7.80 12.51
C GLY A 676 29.36 6.40 13.13
N LYS A 677 30.15 6.27 14.20
CA LYS A 677 30.25 5.06 15.04
C LYS A 677 28.94 4.77 15.75
N ALA A 678 28.37 5.74 16.48
CA ALA A 678 27.10 5.58 17.18
C ALA A 678 25.97 5.17 16.22
N PHE A 679 25.88 5.82 15.06
CA PHE A 679 24.87 5.50 14.05
C PHE A 679 25.07 4.11 13.43
N ARG A 680 26.31 3.63 13.21
CA ARG A 680 26.56 2.25 12.75
C ARG A 680 26.12 1.17 13.73
N GLU A 681 26.16 1.43 15.03
CA GLU A 681 25.63 0.49 16.03
C GLU A 681 24.10 0.65 16.19
N PHE A 682 23.57 1.86 16.03
CA PHE A 682 22.13 2.14 16.08
C PHE A 682 21.36 1.50 14.91
N VAL A 683 21.87 1.57 13.67
CA VAL A 683 21.16 0.98 12.50
C VAL A 683 21.04 -0.55 12.58
N LYS A 684 21.88 -1.24 13.36
CA LYS A 684 21.76 -2.69 13.61
C LYS A 684 20.56 -3.08 14.48
N MET A 685 19.77 -2.10 14.95
CA MET A 685 18.55 -2.33 15.70
C MET A 685 17.30 -2.43 14.81
N PHE A 686 17.47 -2.26 13.49
CA PHE A 686 16.40 -2.18 12.49
C PHE A 686 16.39 -3.42 11.59
#